data_AF-A0A182YJE5-F1
#
_entry.id   AF-A0A182YJE5-F1
#
_cell.length_a   1.000
_cell.length_b   1.000
_cell.length_c   1.000
_cell.angle_alpha   90.00
_cell.angle_beta   90.00
_cell.angle_gamma   90.00
#
_symmetry.space_group_name_H-M   'P 1'
#
loop_
_entity.id
_entity.type
_entity.pdbx_description
1 polymer ?
#
loop_
_entity_poly.entity_id
_entity_poly.type
_entity_poly.pdbx_seq_one_letter_code
_entity_poly.pdbx_strand_id
1 'polypeptide(L)'
;MLDSQTTAGTVTANIQCVSGQPINLGGANVNFADVACATNTTGSVRNTPKSRGIGGTPVNIGFHVPSVPCVTYIQSCYNIRTTSVIYTHHVIRGAAIEHKIIDRATHSFKLAGFNRDIREAYLQENQKTRILELLGLYQLVETNKQTSTSPEDISHGMRTVSPGPSSEHTNSSSTQSPNGSRLTLSLIAECAVDIRTQLHVRAPLFLRNNQLWVPNGPSLHWNAGDWTLIACPDNSLVNTGTPTAHIQCVSGQTFNLAATNVNIASVNIASVACVTNSTGSVQDTGRSCGQGGTLLDIGFEVPNIPFVTYIQSCYHMDTASVIYTRHIIPGMAVNYKINDNYRPSFKVGGIPSTVKPRTSYGQSEQKKRFTALLGSQAQANLYINTTSYLARGHLSPHADGIFRPWMWATYFYVNAAPQWQVTNNGNWKIVEAAVRDRAGRLNEDVLIFTGAHDIMTLPHVNGQQVPITLEAGGIQAPKWYWKIIKSPRTNAAIALINNNDPFRESMTAGEMLCSDVCAQYGWGNANYGRFAQGFTYCCTVADLRSRIPSIPAEADAANLKLGDCAIQGLTRDHIPECTVNIRTQLNAREPLFLRNNQLWAPNGPSLQWNAGETTLIACPGNSIANTGTVTANIRCVSGQTFNLGGASVNIASVSCAARSTGSLQNTGQSCGQGGTLLNLGFDVPSVGFVTYIQSCYNMQTASVIYTRHIIPGTAISHSISESYRPSFKTVGTAPQVQPATSYTTAQQAIRFAQLLGSQAQADRFITTSSYLSRGHLSPDADGIFRPWQWATYFYVNVAPQWQATNAGNWLVIENAARNIAGRLNEDVLIFNGAHDILTLPHVNGQQVPITLEAGGIQAPKWYWKIIKSPRTNAAIALINNNDPFRTSMPAGEMLCSDVCAQYGWGNANYGNFARGFTYCCTVANLRRAIPSIPAEADAANVLRF
;
A
#
# COMPACT_ATOMS: atom_id res chain seq x y z
N MET A 1 -81.63 -8.05 17.22
CA MET A 1 -81.89 -8.58 18.57
C MET A 1 -80.62 -9.25 19.05
N LEU A 2 -80.32 -9.07 20.34
CA LEU A 2 -79.23 -9.67 21.13
C LEU A 2 -78.94 -11.14 20.72
N ASP A 3 -77.73 -11.69 20.75
CA ASP A 3 -76.81 -11.65 21.88
C ASP A 3 -75.41 -12.19 21.52
N SER A 4 -74.48 -11.97 22.44
CA SER A 4 -73.05 -12.30 22.49
C SER A 4 -72.58 -13.68 21.95
N GLN A 5 -71.38 -13.69 21.32
CA GLN A 5 -70.20 -14.37 21.87
C GLN A 5 -68.91 -13.99 21.11
N THR A 6 -67.87 -13.74 21.91
CA THR A 6 -66.53 -13.29 21.60
C THR A 6 -65.66 -14.36 20.92
N THR A 7 -65.03 -14.01 19.79
CA THR A 7 -63.73 -14.58 19.37
C THR A 7 -62.82 -13.43 18.94
N ALA A 8 -61.66 -13.34 19.60
CA ALA A 8 -60.64 -12.34 19.36
C ALA A 8 -59.80 -12.73 18.13
N GLY A 9 -59.90 -11.94 17.06
CA GLY A 9 -58.89 -11.84 16.02
C GLY A 9 -58.13 -10.53 16.20
N THR A 10 -56.83 -10.60 16.45
CA THR A 10 -55.98 -9.40 16.51
C THR A 10 -55.40 -9.13 15.12
N VAL A 11 -55.85 -8.03 14.52
CA VAL A 11 -55.19 -7.37 13.37
C VAL A 11 -54.06 -6.51 13.93
N THR A 12 -52.81 -6.80 13.57
CA THR A 12 -51.67 -5.93 13.89
C THR A 12 -51.39 -5.01 12.71
N ALA A 13 -51.72 -3.73 12.86
CA ALA A 13 -51.23 -2.67 11.99
C ALA A 13 -49.83 -2.24 12.46
N ASN A 14 -48.85 -2.30 11.56
CA ASN A 14 -47.50 -1.80 11.80
C ASN A 14 -47.47 -0.27 11.57
N ILE A 15 -47.14 0.51 12.59
CA ILE A 15 -46.77 1.92 12.45
C ILE A 15 -45.27 2.04 12.69
N GLN A 16 -44.53 2.50 11.67
CA GLN A 16 -43.13 2.90 11.75
C GLN A 16 -43.03 4.36 12.19
N CYS A 17 -42.26 4.65 13.24
CA CYS A 17 -41.87 6.02 13.60
C CYS A 17 -40.58 6.39 12.86
N VAL A 18 -40.62 7.48 12.10
CA VAL A 18 -39.45 8.14 11.46
C VAL A 18 -39.15 9.41 12.27
N SER A 19 -37.88 9.66 12.64
CA SER A 19 -37.49 10.90 13.33
C SER A 19 -37.28 12.04 12.33
N GLY A 20 -37.76 13.26 12.68
CA GLY A 20 -37.28 14.50 12.04
C GLY A 20 -38.30 15.45 11.38
N GLN A 21 -39.57 15.53 11.79
CA GLN A 21 -40.45 16.65 11.42
C GLN A 21 -41.24 17.17 12.64
N PRO A 22 -41.48 18.49 12.76
CA PRO A 22 -42.26 19.06 13.86
C PRO A 22 -43.76 18.92 13.59
N ILE A 23 -44.53 18.50 14.60
CA ILE A 23 -45.99 18.57 14.57
C ILE A 23 -46.44 19.65 15.54
N ASN A 24 -47.16 20.63 14.99
CA ASN A 24 -47.76 21.74 15.71
C ASN A 24 -49.15 21.29 16.22
N LEU A 25 -49.36 21.32 17.54
CA LEU A 25 -50.67 21.16 18.16
C LEU A 25 -50.85 22.28 19.19
N GLY A 26 -51.99 22.95 19.10
CA GLY A 26 -52.23 24.28 19.64
C GLY A 26 -51.87 24.47 21.12
N GLY A 27 -51.05 25.49 21.36
CA GLY A 27 -51.15 26.38 22.52
C GLY A 27 -50.89 25.77 23.90
N ALA A 28 -49.65 25.37 24.21
CA ALA A 28 -48.99 25.60 25.51
C ALA A 28 -47.54 25.09 25.47
N ASN A 29 -46.60 25.90 25.96
CA ASN A 29 -45.17 25.53 26.13
C ASN A 29 -44.99 24.61 27.34
N VAL A 30 -44.34 23.44 27.19
CA VAL A 30 -43.68 22.73 28.31
C VAL A 30 -42.43 21.98 27.83
N ASN A 31 -41.38 22.04 28.66
CA ASN A 31 -39.98 21.64 28.45
C ASN A 31 -39.76 20.13 28.71
N PHE A 32 -38.87 19.47 27.96
CA PHE A 32 -38.55 18.04 28.14
C PHE A 32 -37.38 17.84 29.11
N ALA A 33 -37.65 17.18 30.24
CA ALA A 33 -36.66 16.45 31.02
C ALA A 33 -37.25 15.08 31.41
N ASP A 34 -36.43 14.05 31.19
CA ASP A 34 -36.44 12.71 31.80
C ASP A 34 -37.69 11.82 31.72
N VAL A 35 -37.67 10.76 30.88
CA VAL A 35 -38.19 9.42 31.24
C VAL A 35 -37.48 8.32 30.42
N ALA A 36 -36.96 7.31 31.13
CA ALA A 36 -36.42 6.05 30.62
C ALA A 36 -37.51 5.00 30.34
N CYS A 37 -37.36 4.17 29.32
CA CYS A 37 -38.26 3.02 29.07
C CYS A 37 -37.67 1.71 29.61
N ALA A 38 -38.52 0.99 30.35
CA ALA A 38 -38.29 -0.32 30.95
C ALA A 38 -38.35 -1.48 29.94
N THR A 39 -37.68 -2.58 30.27
CA THR A 39 -37.65 -3.86 29.55
C THR A 39 -38.79 -4.79 29.99
N ASN A 40 -39.50 -5.38 29.02
CA ASN A 40 -40.48 -6.45 29.25
C ASN A 40 -39.82 -7.83 29.11
N THR A 41 -40.04 -8.69 30.09
CA THR A 41 -39.74 -10.14 30.08
C THR A 41 -41.03 -10.93 29.83
N THR A 42 -40.96 -11.94 28.95
CA THR A 42 -41.99 -12.97 28.80
C THR A 42 -41.35 -14.34 28.95
N GLY A 43 -41.82 -15.13 29.92
CA GLY A 43 -41.49 -16.55 30.08
C GLY A 43 -42.74 -17.42 29.88
N SER A 44 -42.57 -18.57 29.23
CA SER A 44 -43.60 -19.61 29.06
C SER A 44 -43.36 -20.77 30.03
N VAL A 45 -44.43 -21.33 30.61
CA VAL A 45 -44.42 -22.51 31.50
C VAL A 45 -45.09 -23.70 30.81
N ARG A 46 -44.57 -24.93 31.02
CA ARG A 46 -45.29 -26.20 30.84
C ARG A 46 -45.24 -27.08 32.12
N ASN A 47 -46.43 -27.59 32.45
CA ASN A 47 -46.89 -28.67 33.36
C ASN A 47 -45.96 -29.90 33.49
N THR A 48 -45.89 -30.78 34.52
CA THR A 48 -46.64 -31.25 35.73
C THR A 48 -45.84 -32.47 36.32
N PRO A 49 -46.25 -33.30 37.32
CA PRO A 49 -46.85 -33.11 38.66
C PRO A 49 -46.24 -33.97 39.84
N LYS A 50 -46.56 -33.58 41.09
CA LYS A 50 -46.79 -34.36 42.37
C LYS A 50 -45.84 -35.48 42.89
N SER A 51 -45.36 -35.34 44.14
CA SER A 51 -45.69 -36.23 45.30
C SER A 51 -45.05 -35.79 46.65
N ARG A 52 -45.69 -36.21 47.76
CA ARG A 52 -45.58 -35.82 49.19
C ARG A 52 -44.35 -36.37 49.96
N GLY A 53 -44.02 -35.76 51.14
CA GLY A 53 -43.57 -36.53 52.32
C GLY A 53 -42.55 -35.92 53.31
N ILE A 54 -43.02 -35.10 54.26
CA ILE A 54 -42.77 -35.06 55.73
C ILE A 54 -41.33 -35.23 56.32
N GLY A 55 -40.89 -34.23 57.11
CA GLY A 55 -40.44 -34.43 58.51
C GLY A 55 -39.04 -33.93 58.94
N GLY A 56 -38.96 -32.87 59.77
CA GLY A 56 -37.84 -32.63 60.72
C GLY A 56 -37.26 -31.21 60.81
N THR A 57 -37.84 -30.34 61.65
CA THR A 57 -37.28 -29.07 62.22
C THR A 57 -36.48 -29.35 63.52
N PRO A 58 -35.81 -28.37 64.22
CA PRO A 58 -35.57 -26.92 63.98
C PRO A 58 -34.06 -26.54 64.10
N VAL A 59 -33.51 -25.35 63.79
CA VAL A 59 -33.61 -23.98 64.37
C VAL A 59 -32.73 -23.09 63.42
N ASN A 60 -33.28 -22.13 62.65
CA ASN A 60 -33.42 -20.67 62.94
C ASN A 60 -32.06 -19.90 62.90
N ILE A 61 -31.82 -18.78 62.20
CA ILE A 61 -32.60 -17.78 61.43
C ILE A 61 -31.62 -17.05 60.49
N GLY A 62 -32.02 -16.72 59.26
CA GLY A 62 -31.27 -15.81 58.39
C GLY A 62 -32.10 -15.35 57.20
N PHE A 63 -32.89 -14.28 57.38
CA PHE A 63 -33.70 -13.67 56.32
C PHE A 63 -32.87 -12.67 55.48
N HIS A 64 -32.80 -12.93 54.17
CA HIS A 64 -32.76 -11.93 53.09
C HIS A 64 -34.23 -11.53 52.81
N VAL A 65 -34.63 -10.30 52.44
CA VAL A 65 -34.29 -9.42 51.31
C VAL A 65 -34.84 -7.98 51.65
N PRO A 66 -35.03 -7.02 50.71
CA PRO A 66 -34.12 -6.01 50.10
C PRO A 66 -34.43 -4.54 50.50
N SER A 67 -33.52 -3.60 50.19
CA SER A 67 -33.89 -2.22 49.77
C SER A 67 -32.69 -1.41 49.25
N VAL A 68 -32.81 -0.94 48.01
CA VAL A 68 -32.15 0.22 47.36
C VAL A 68 -32.53 1.50 48.17
N PRO A 69 -31.86 2.70 48.16
CA PRO A 69 -31.13 3.30 47.05
C PRO A 69 -29.90 4.20 47.34
N CYS A 70 -29.26 4.61 46.25
CA CYS A 70 -28.22 5.64 46.15
C CYS A 70 -28.79 7.06 46.33
N VAL A 71 -28.04 7.93 47.03
CA VAL A 71 -28.17 9.40 47.00
C VAL A 71 -26.77 10.06 47.07
N THR A 72 -26.43 10.76 45.98
CA THR A 72 -25.57 11.96 45.74
C THR A 72 -24.53 12.49 46.74
N TYR A 73 -23.34 12.89 46.23
CA TYR A 73 -22.72 14.26 46.19
C TYR A 73 -21.22 14.13 45.79
N ILE A 74 -20.75 14.68 44.67
CA ILE A 74 -20.07 16.00 44.47
C ILE A 74 -18.87 16.29 45.42
N GLN A 75 -17.76 16.67 44.76
CA GLN A 75 -16.67 17.58 45.17
C GLN A 75 -15.27 17.05 45.61
N SER A 76 -14.33 17.25 44.69
CA SER A 76 -13.10 18.09 44.80
C SER A 76 -11.76 17.53 45.33
N CYS A 77 -10.79 17.61 44.42
CA CYS A 77 -9.48 18.30 44.49
C CYS A 77 -8.32 17.79 45.38
N TYR A 78 -7.18 17.65 44.69
CA TYR A 78 -5.80 18.05 45.06
C TYR A 78 -5.19 17.52 46.37
N ASN A 79 -4.07 16.79 46.26
CA ASN A 79 -2.74 17.40 46.42
C ASN A 79 -1.57 16.40 46.29
N ILE A 80 -0.54 16.88 45.57
CA ILE A 80 0.90 16.87 45.89
C ILE A 80 1.49 15.59 46.50
N ARG A 81 2.47 14.98 45.81
CA ARG A 81 3.69 14.52 46.49
C ARG A 81 4.96 14.80 45.68
N THR A 82 5.88 15.35 46.44
CA THR A 82 7.22 15.87 46.19
C THR A 82 8.27 14.79 45.93
N THR A 83 9.30 15.20 45.22
CA THR A 83 10.65 14.62 45.15
C THR A 83 11.30 14.39 46.51
N SER A 84 12.03 13.28 46.66
CA SER A 84 13.26 13.20 47.47
C SER A 84 14.17 12.07 46.99
N VAL A 85 15.44 12.44 46.77
CA VAL A 85 16.61 11.59 46.51
C VAL A 85 17.20 11.15 47.85
N ILE A 86 17.55 9.87 48.01
CA ILE A 86 18.54 9.41 49.01
C ILE A 86 19.42 8.30 48.40
N TYR A 87 20.73 8.54 48.41
CA TYR A 87 21.82 7.59 48.19
C TYR A 87 22.03 6.73 49.44
N THR A 88 22.38 5.44 49.29
CA THR A 88 23.34 4.78 50.19
C THR A 88 23.91 3.47 49.61
N HIS A 89 25.14 3.19 50.03
CA HIS A 89 26.15 2.28 49.48
C HIS A 89 26.16 0.86 50.10
N HIS A 90 26.70 -0.08 49.30
CA HIS A 90 27.63 -1.19 49.61
C HIS A 90 27.26 -2.42 50.49
N VAL A 91 27.97 -3.52 50.12
CA VAL A 91 28.43 -4.73 50.85
C VAL A 91 27.69 -6.03 50.48
N ILE A 92 28.18 -6.82 49.51
CA ILE A 92 29.14 -7.97 49.56
C ILE A 92 28.60 -9.25 50.24
N ARG A 93 28.52 -10.33 49.44
CA ARG A 93 29.00 -11.73 49.63
C ARG A 93 28.45 -12.54 48.43
N GLY A 94 29.17 -13.36 47.67
CA GLY A 94 30.50 -13.94 47.79
C GLY A 94 30.43 -15.42 47.38
N ALA A 95 31.46 -15.89 46.66
CA ALA A 95 31.78 -17.25 46.13
C ALA A 95 31.45 -17.45 44.63
N ALA A 96 32.38 -17.31 43.67
CA ALA A 96 33.68 -17.97 43.44
C ALA A 96 33.52 -19.49 43.19
N ILE A 97 34.10 -20.13 42.18
CA ILE A 97 35.54 -20.27 41.85
C ILE A 97 35.65 -20.62 40.34
N GLU A 98 36.34 -19.86 39.47
CA GLU A 98 37.81 -19.81 39.21
C GLU A 98 38.26 -20.95 38.25
N HIS A 99 38.97 -20.74 37.13
CA HIS A 99 40.40 -20.40 37.12
C HIS A 99 40.94 -19.92 35.73
N LYS A 100 41.65 -18.77 35.79
CA LYS A 100 42.91 -18.31 35.14
C LYS A 100 42.99 -18.22 33.60
N ILE A 101 43.14 -17.04 32.95
CA ILE A 101 44.00 -15.82 33.13
C ILE A 101 45.50 -16.15 32.97
N ILE A 102 46.24 -15.45 32.08
CA ILE A 102 47.30 -14.43 32.33
C ILE A 102 48.07 -14.29 31.00
N ASP A 103 48.51 -13.14 30.46
CA ASP A 103 48.66 -11.73 30.91
C ASP A 103 48.71 -10.80 29.66
N ARG A 104 48.12 -9.59 29.64
CA ARG A 104 48.58 -8.25 30.16
C ARG A 104 49.85 -7.71 29.48
N ALA A 105 50.10 -6.41 29.34
CA ALA A 105 49.38 -5.13 29.44
C ALA A 105 50.44 -4.04 29.14
N THR A 106 50.08 -2.87 28.63
CA THR A 106 50.27 -1.50 29.19
C THR A 106 50.06 -0.53 28.00
N HIS A 107 49.63 0.74 28.04
CA HIS A 107 49.02 1.67 28.99
C HIS A 107 48.63 2.95 28.17
N SER A 108 47.50 3.60 28.49
CA SER A 108 47.37 5.07 28.63
C SER A 108 47.34 6.06 27.42
N PHE A 109 46.19 6.76 27.36
CA PHE A 109 45.92 8.18 27.01
C PHE A 109 45.79 8.69 25.54
N LYS A 110 44.65 9.39 25.35
CA LYS A 110 44.27 10.39 24.33
C LYS A 110 44.13 9.91 22.87
N LEU A 111 42.89 9.87 22.39
CA LEU A 111 42.56 10.26 21.00
C LEU A 111 41.09 10.72 20.94
N ALA A 112 40.93 12.04 20.92
CA ALA A 112 39.83 12.68 20.24
C ALA A 112 40.10 12.58 18.74
N GLY A 113 39.07 12.22 17.96
CA GLY A 113 39.11 12.20 16.50
C GLY A 113 39.50 10.84 15.92
N PHE A 114 38.51 10.00 15.64
CA PHE A 114 38.42 9.10 14.47
C PHE A 114 37.16 8.24 14.61
N ASN A 115 36.00 8.78 14.22
CA ASN A 115 34.85 7.96 13.86
C ASN A 115 33.92 8.69 12.88
N ARG A 116 34.54 9.37 11.89
CA ARG A 116 33.86 10.01 10.76
C ARG A 116 34.24 9.41 9.39
N ASP A 117 35.20 8.46 9.33
CA ASP A 117 35.81 8.06 8.05
C ASP A 117 35.42 6.67 7.54
N ILE A 118 34.59 5.89 8.24
CA ILE A 118 34.06 4.61 7.70
C ILE A 118 32.73 4.81 6.96
N ARG A 119 32.03 5.94 7.19
CA ARG A 119 30.79 6.28 6.47
C ARG A 119 31.02 7.08 5.19
N GLU A 120 32.22 7.63 4.99
CA GLU A 120 32.63 8.33 3.75
C GLU A 120 33.36 7.42 2.74
N ALA A 121 33.96 6.30 3.17
CA ALA A 121 34.59 5.34 2.26
C ALA A 121 33.58 4.51 1.42
N TYR A 122 32.38 4.24 1.93
CA TYR A 122 31.34 3.51 1.19
C TYR A 122 30.55 4.37 0.18
N LEU A 123 30.77 5.69 0.18
CA LEU A 123 30.12 6.65 -0.73
C LEU A 123 31.05 7.17 -1.84
N GLN A 124 32.37 7.01 -1.73
CA GLN A 124 33.32 7.45 -2.76
C GLN A 124 33.67 6.39 -3.82
N GLU A 125 33.44 5.10 -3.57
CA GLU A 125 33.76 4.06 -4.56
C GLU A 125 32.68 3.90 -5.65
N ASN A 126 31.44 4.37 -5.40
CA ASN A 126 30.35 4.36 -6.39
C ASN A 126 30.24 5.63 -7.27
N GLN A 127 31.15 6.60 -7.11
CA GLN A 127 31.24 7.76 -8.02
C GLN A 127 32.39 7.67 -9.04
N LYS A 128 33.35 6.73 -8.89
CA LYS A 128 34.47 6.59 -9.83
C LYS A 128 34.17 5.72 -11.07
N THR A 129 33.15 4.87 -11.03
CA THR A 129 32.77 4.04 -12.20
C THR A 129 31.77 4.73 -13.14
N ARG A 130 31.31 5.95 -12.83
CA ARG A 130 30.39 6.73 -13.70
C ARG A 130 31.03 7.95 -14.38
N ILE A 131 32.33 8.17 -14.20
CA ILE A 131 33.07 9.29 -14.83
C ILE A 131 34.04 8.81 -15.93
N LEU A 132 34.14 7.50 -16.19
CA LEU A 132 34.99 6.94 -17.26
C LEU A 132 34.25 6.50 -18.54
N GLU A 133 32.92 6.65 -18.62
CA GLU A 133 32.16 6.40 -19.87
C GLU A 133 31.63 7.70 -20.54
N LEU A 134 31.98 8.88 -20.02
CA LEU A 134 31.52 10.18 -20.55
C LEU A 134 32.65 11.08 -21.11
N LEU A 135 33.88 10.56 -21.24
CA LEU A 135 35.03 11.30 -21.79
C LEU A 135 35.78 10.57 -22.91
N GLY A 136 35.04 9.89 -23.79
CA GLY A 136 35.62 9.29 -24.99
C GLY A 136 34.63 9.33 -26.14
N LEU A 137 34.58 10.46 -26.86
CA LEU A 137 34.25 10.60 -28.29
C LEU A 137 34.08 12.09 -28.63
N TYR A 138 35.20 12.81 -28.84
CA TYR A 138 35.29 13.97 -29.75
C TYR A 138 36.77 14.24 -30.09
N GLN A 139 37.03 14.57 -31.37
CA GLN A 139 38.31 14.70 -32.13
C GLN A 139 38.85 13.35 -32.66
N LEU A 140 39.04 13.09 -33.96
CA LEU A 140 39.31 13.86 -35.20
C LEU A 140 38.49 13.23 -36.38
N VAL A 141 38.12 13.84 -37.53
CA VAL A 141 38.85 14.63 -38.54
C VAL A 141 37.81 15.40 -39.41
N GLU A 142 38.02 16.70 -39.66
CA GLU A 142 37.52 17.39 -40.86
C GLU A 142 38.50 17.16 -42.01
N THR A 143 38.02 16.68 -43.17
CA THR A 143 38.36 17.17 -44.54
C THR A 143 37.74 16.25 -45.60
N ASN A 144 36.69 16.73 -46.28
CA ASN A 144 36.66 16.92 -47.74
C ASN A 144 35.24 17.19 -48.25
N LYS A 145 35.08 18.35 -48.87
CA LYS A 145 33.98 18.75 -49.76
C LYS A 145 34.38 18.43 -51.21
N GLN A 146 33.34 18.34 -52.06
CA GLN A 146 33.33 18.26 -53.53
C GLN A 146 33.53 16.83 -54.08
N THR A 147 32.73 16.30 -55.01
CA THR A 147 31.96 16.88 -56.13
C THR A 147 30.81 15.94 -56.55
N SER A 148 29.76 16.54 -57.11
CA SER A 148 28.70 15.89 -57.88
C SER A 148 29.12 15.71 -59.34
N THR A 149 28.79 14.57 -59.97
CA THR A 149 28.57 14.46 -61.43
C THR A 149 27.60 13.32 -61.76
N SER A 150 26.64 13.63 -62.64
CA SER A 150 25.65 12.77 -63.32
C SER A 150 26.30 11.78 -64.32
N PRO A 151 25.59 10.77 -64.85
CA PRO A 151 24.82 10.91 -66.12
C PRO A 151 23.41 10.25 -66.04
N GLU A 152 22.32 10.86 -66.55
CA GLU A 152 21.78 10.85 -67.93
C GLU A 152 21.27 9.49 -68.46
N ASP A 153 19.95 9.47 -68.70
CA ASP A 153 19.08 8.76 -69.67
C ASP A 153 19.56 7.49 -70.41
N ILE A 154 18.67 6.49 -70.56
CA ILE A 154 18.10 6.00 -71.85
C ILE A 154 16.79 5.21 -71.62
N SER A 155 15.81 5.52 -72.47
CA SER A 155 14.44 5.00 -72.66
C SER A 155 14.26 3.55 -73.18
N HIS A 156 13.06 2.99 -72.95
CA HIS A 156 12.19 2.17 -73.86
C HIS A 156 11.43 1.10 -73.05
N GLY A 157 10.16 0.76 -73.24
CA GLY A 157 9.14 1.11 -74.23
C GLY A 157 7.84 0.33 -73.89
N MET A 158 6.70 0.91 -74.25
CA MET A 158 5.35 0.35 -74.13
C MET A 158 5.14 -0.93 -74.98
N ARG A 159 4.26 -1.86 -74.54
CA ARG A 159 2.93 -2.06 -75.15
C ARG A 159 2.12 -3.21 -74.50
N THR A 160 0.83 -2.92 -74.43
CA THR A 160 -0.39 -3.67 -74.07
C THR A 160 -0.76 -4.79 -75.05
N VAL A 161 -1.63 -5.74 -74.64
CA VAL A 161 -2.90 -6.15 -75.33
C VAL A 161 -3.71 -7.13 -74.42
N SER A 162 -5.03 -6.91 -74.37
CA SER A 162 -6.14 -7.65 -73.68
C SER A 162 -6.57 -8.93 -74.48
N PRO A 163 -7.78 -9.59 -74.39
CA PRO A 163 -9.10 -9.25 -73.81
C PRO A 163 -9.91 -10.40 -73.10
N GLY A 164 -11.09 -10.06 -72.51
CA GLY A 164 -12.15 -11.00 -72.01
C GLY A 164 -12.99 -11.65 -73.13
N PRO A 165 -14.27 -12.14 -72.97
CA PRO A 165 -15.34 -11.75 -72.01
C PRO A 165 -16.42 -12.84 -71.60
N SER A 166 -17.52 -12.38 -70.94
CA SER A 166 -18.96 -12.86 -70.93
C SER A 166 -19.36 -14.13 -70.12
N SER A 167 -20.57 -14.40 -69.57
CA SER A 167 -21.84 -13.75 -69.09
C SER A 167 -22.79 -14.95 -68.70
N GLU A 168 -23.68 -14.99 -67.68
CA GLU A 168 -25.13 -14.59 -67.63
C GLU A 168 -25.86 -15.22 -66.39
N HIS A 169 -26.89 -14.49 -65.87
CA HIS A 169 -28.24 -14.83 -65.28
C HIS A 169 -28.60 -16.23 -64.68
N THR A 170 -29.43 -16.48 -63.62
CA THR A 170 -30.77 -15.97 -63.16
C THR A 170 -31.17 -16.49 -61.72
N ASN A 171 -31.98 -15.69 -61.01
CA ASN A 171 -33.11 -15.88 -60.03
C ASN A 171 -33.29 -17.03 -58.96
N SER A 172 -33.56 -16.52 -57.73
CA SER A 172 -34.67 -16.82 -56.78
C SER A 172 -34.51 -17.77 -55.55
N SER A 173 -34.82 -17.16 -54.37
CA SER A 173 -35.41 -17.67 -53.11
C SER A 173 -34.82 -18.91 -52.40
N SER A 174 -34.24 -18.69 -51.20
CA SER A 174 -34.84 -19.06 -49.89
C SER A 174 -33.78 -19.10 -48.77
N THR A 175 -34.21 -18.63 -47.61
CA THR A 175 -33.61 -18.67 -46.25
C THR A 175 -32.45 -19.62 -45.97
N GLN A 176 -31.30 -19.08 -45.50
CA GLN A 176 -30.57 -19.51 -44.30
C GLN A 176 -29.36 -18.59 -44.03
N SER A 177 -29.17 -18.21 -42.76
CA SER A 177 -28.03 -17.45 -42.22
C SER A 177 -26.69 -18.19 -42.44
N PRO A 178 -25.57 -17.48 -42.70
CA PRO A 178 -24.50 -17.51 -41.69
C PRO A 178 -23.57 -16.27 -41.63
N ASN A 179 -22.97 -16.10 -40.45
CA ASN A 179 -21.60 -15.61 -40.16
C ASN A 179 -21.08 -14.27 -40.72
N GLY A 180 -20.58 -13.47 -39.78
CA GLY A 180 -19.17 -13.07 -39.85
C GLY A 180 -18.90 -11.63 -40.28
N SER A 181 -18.98 -10.71 -39.33
CA SER A 181 -18.16 -9.50 -39.36
C SER A 181 -17.58 -9.29 -37.97
N ARG A 182 -16.43 -9.93 -37.76
CA ARG A 182 -15.59 -9.77 -36.59
C ARG A 182 -15.02 -8.35 -36.66
N LEU A 183 -15.65 -7.42 -35.94
CA LEU A 183 -15.04 -6.14 -35.62
C LEU A 183 -13.74 -6.44 -34.85
N THR A 184 -12.61 -6.27 -35.53
CA THR A 184 -11.30 -6.26 -34.89
C THR A 184 -11.22 -5.03 -33.99
N LEU A 185 -11.43 -5.23 -32.69
CA LEU A 185 -11.12 -4.22 -31.68
C LEU A 185 -9.59 -4.19 -31.51
N SER A 186 -8.94 -3.34 -32.31
CA SER A 186 -7.62 -2.80 -31.99
C SER A 186 -7.76 -1.90 -30.76
N LEU A 187 -6.99 -2.17 -29.71
CA LEU A 187 -6.66 -1.22 -28.64
C LEU A 187 -5.45 -1.77 -27.88
N ILE A 188 -4.29 -1.77 -28.54
CA ILE A 188 -3.00 -1.70 -27.86
C ILE A 188 -2.65 -0.22 -27.84
N ALA A 189 -2.57 0.40 -26.65
CA ALA A 189 -1.92 1.70 -26.53
C ALA A 189 -0.45 1.53 -26.97
N GLU A 190 -0.08 2.07 -28.14
CA GLU A 190 1.24 1.85 -28.73
C GLU A 190 2.34 2.62 -28.00
N CYS A 191 2.02 3.72 -27.29
CA CYS A 191 2.95 4.40 -26.39
C CYS A 191 2.48 4.32 -24.93
N ALA A 192 3.34 3.79 -24.07
CA ALA A 192 3.14 3.73 -22.62
C ALA A 192 4.38 4.28 -21.93
N VAL A 193 4.24 5.42 -21.25
CA VAL A 193 5.36 6.16 -20.65
C VAL A 193 5.23 6.15 -19.14
N ASP A 194 6.12 5.42 -18.47
CA ASP A 194 6.23 5.40 -17.00
C ASP A 194 6.65 6.78 -16.47
N ILE A 195 5.82 7.33 -15.59
CA ILE A 195 5.95 8.71 -15.13
C ILE A 195 7.16 8.93 -14.20
N ARG A 196 7.72 7.85 -13.63
CA ARG A 196 8.86 7.90 -12.70
C ARG A 196 10.20 7.71 -13.39
N THR A 197 10.24 6.88 -14.42
CA THR A 197 11.50 6.35 -14.96
C THR A 197 11.81 6.80 -16.38
N GLN A 198 10.80 7.23 -17.14
CA GLN A 198 10.95 7.51 -18.58
C GLN A 198 10.72 8.98 -18.96
N LEU A 199 10.24 9.80 -18.03
CA LEU A 199 10.10 11.23 -18.25
C LEU A 199 11.35 12.00 -17.83
N HIS A 200 11.67 13.05 -18.59
CA HIS A 200 12.75 13.97 -18.22
C HIS A 200 12.46 14.62 -16.85
N VAL A 201 13.50 14.97 -16.09
CA VAL A 201 13.33 15.61 -14.75
C VAL A 201 12.60 16.96 -14.82
N ARG A 202 12.62 17.58 -16.01
CA ARG A 202 11.93 18.82 -16.42
C ARG A 202 10.83 18.56 -17.44
N ALA A 203 10.15 17.43 -17.35
CA ALA A 203 9.08 17.10 -18.29
C ALA A 203 8.02 18.22 -18.37
N PRO A 204 7.45 18.48 -19.56
CA PRO A 204 6.39 19.45 -19.72
C PRO A 204 5.09 18.99 -19.06
N LEU A 205 4.12 19.90 -18.99
CA LEU A 205 2.73 19.51 -18.71
C LEU A 205 2.20 18.67 -19.87
N PHE A 206 1.46 17.61 -19.55
CA PHE A 206 0.67 16.85 -20.52
C PHE A 206 -0.78 17.24 -20.36
N LEU A 207 -1.41 17.69 -21.44
CA LEU A 207 -2.77 18.20 -21.43
C LEU A 207 -3.68 17.37 -22.33
N ARG A 208 -4.83 16.95 -21.77
CA ARG A 208 -5.90 16.25 -22.50
C ARG A 208 -7.19 17.01 -22.27
N ASN A 209 -7.89 17.38 -23.35
CA ASN A 209 -9.09 18.21 -23.29
C ASN A 209 -8.88 19.53 -22.51
N ASN A 210 -7.73 20.18 -22.73
CA ASN A 210 -7.31 21.40 -22.03
C ASN A 210 -7.23 21.27 -20.48
N GLN A 211 -7.11 20.05 -19.97
CA GLN A 211 -6.95 19.75 -18.55
C GLN A 211 -5.66 18.97 -18.29
N LEU A 212 -5.16 19.04 -17.06
CA LEU A 212 -4.02 18.24 -16.62
C LEU A 212 -4.30 16.76 -16.81
N TRP A 213 -3.44 16.06 -17.55
CA TRP A 213 -3.64 14.64 -17.80
C TRP A 213 -3.14 13.79 -16.63
N VAL A 214 -4.10 13.16 -15.96
CA VAL A 214 -3.87 12.20 -14.89
C VAL A 214 -3.58 10.80 -15.48
N PRO A 215 -2.47 10.13 -15.09
CA PRO A 215 -2.20 8.76 -15.50
C PRO A 215 -3.13 7.77 -14.78
N ASN A 216 -3.48 6.68 -15.45
CA ASN A 216 -4.25 5.58 -14.87
C ASN A 216 -3.30 4.47 -14.41
N GLY A 217 -2.59 4.71 -13.30
CA GLY A 217 -1.54 3.82 -12.79
C GLY A 217 -0.13 4.42 -12.94
N PRO A 218 0.92 3.61 -13.23
CA PRO A 218 2.30 4.09 -13.30
C PRO A 218 2.64 4.86 -14.58
N SER A 219 1.79 4.80 -15.60
CA SER A 219 2.11 5.28 -16.94
C SER A 219 1.01 6.16 -17.54
N LEU A 220 1.43 7.09 -18.41
CA LEU A 220 0.55 7.73 -19.37
C LEU A 220 0.46 6.85 -20.63
N HIS A 221 -0.73 6.74 -21.22
CA HIS A 221 -1.01 5.83 -22.32
C HIS A 221 -1.62 6.57 -23.52
N TRP A 222 -1.04 6.38 -24.69
CA TRP A 222 -1.51 6.91 -25.97
C TRP A 222 -1.80 5.78 -26.95
N ASN A 223 -2.84 5.93 -27.75
CA ASN A 223 -2.99 5.13 -28.95
C ASN A 223 -2.06 5.66 -30.06
N ALA A 224 -1.73 4.81 -31.02
CA ALA A 224 -0.97 5.20 -32.19
C ALA A 224 -1.64 6.40 -32.88
N GLY A 225 -0.86 7.43 -33.21
CA GLY A 225 -1.39 8.61 -33.88
C GLY A 225 -2.13 9.61 -32.97
N ASP A 226 -2.36 9.30 -31.68
CA ASP A 226 -2.97 10.23 -30.73
C ASP A 226 -2.07 11.46 -30.56
N TRP A 227 -2.66 12.65 -30.75
CA TRP A 227 -2.02 13.92 -30.45
C TRP A 227 -2.27 14.34 -29.00
N THR A 228 -1.27 14.94 -28.37
CA THR A 228 -1.36 15.50 -27.03
C THR A 228 -0.65 16.85 -27.00
N LEU A 229 -1.33 17.85 -26.44
CA LEU A 229 -0.73 19.15 -26.17
C LEU A 229 0.22 19.02 -24.99
N ILE A 230 1.46 19.47 -25.19
CA ILE A 230 2.44 19.64 -24.13
C ILE A 230 2.78 21.11 -23.95
N ALA A 231 3.02 21.53 -22.71
CA ALA A 231 3.24 22.93 -22.39
C ALA A 231 4.35 23.16 -21.36
N CYS A 232 5.06 24.25 -21.53
CA CYS A 232 6.00 24.87 -20.59
C CYS A 232 5.52 26.31 -20.28
N PRO A 233 4.43 26.48 -19.50
CA PRO A 233 3.74 27.76 -19.23
C PRO A 233 4.64 28.98 -19.00
N ASP A 234 5.63 28.83 -18.12
CA ASP A 234 6.45 29.94 -17.62
C ASP A 234 7.76 30.11 -18.42
N ASN A 235 7.96 29.31 -19.48
CA ASN A 235 9.19 29.27 -20.29
C ASN A 235 8.94 28.63 -21.68
N SER A 236 9.83 27.75 -22.13
CA SER A 236 9.76 27.11 -23.45
C SER A 236 10.25 25.67 -23.41
N LEU A 237 9.82 24.88 -24.38
CA LEU A 237 10.38 23.56 -24.64
C LEU A 237 11.82 23.71 -25.17
N VAL A 238 12.74 22.89 -24.67
CA VAL A 238 14.14 22.84 -25.12
C VAL A 238 14.21 22.50 -26.61
N ASN A 239 13.33 21.61 -27.06
CA ASN A 239 13.35 21.03 -28.40
C ASN A 239 12.86 22.00 -29.48
N THR A 240 11.93 22.90 -29.15
CA THR A 240 11.25 23.76 -30.14
C THR A 240 11.46 25.25 -29.90
N GLY A 241 11.90 25.65 -28.71
CA GLY A 241 11.94 27.06 -28.31
C GLY A 241 10.57 27.71 -28.11
N THR A 242 9.47 26.95 -28.24
CA THR A 242 8.09 27.43 -28.08
C THR A 242 7.52 27.06 -26.71
N PRO A 243 6.56 27.83 -26.16
CA PRO A 243 5.91 27.52 -24.88
C PRO A 243 5.01 26.29 -24.95
N THR A 244 4.53 25.93 -26.14
CA THR A 244 3.66 24.77 -26.38
C THR A 244 4.10 24.01 -27.63
N ALA A 245 3.84 22.71 -27.64
CA ALA A 245 3.96 21.85 -28.82
C ALA A 245 2.93 20.73 -28.74
N HIS A 246 2.74 20.01 -29.82
CA HIS A 246 1.97 18.77 -29.84
C HIS A 246 2.91 17.59 -30.04
N ILE A 247 2.68 16.53 -29.28
CA ILE A 247 3.32 15.23 -29.50
C ILE A 247 2.31 14.23 -30.06
N GLN A 248 2.71 13.46 -31.05
CA GLN A 248 1.93 12.36 -31.61
C GLN A 248 2.60 11.04 -31.24
N CYS A 249 1.85 10.10 -30.67
CA CYS A 249 2.39 8.76 -30.39
C CYS A 249 2.75 8.04 -31.70
N VAL A 250 3.99 7.54 -31.79
CA VAL A 250 4.44 6.64 -32.85
C VAL A 250 4.47 5.20 -32.34
N SER A 251 5.38 4.89 -31.40
CA SER A 251 5.42 3.60 -30.69
C SER A 251 6.39 3.65 -29.50
N GLY A 252 6.09 2.90 -28.44
CA GLY A 252 6.89 2.80 -27.23
C GLY A 252 7.09 4.16 -26.53
N GLN A 253 8.32 4.67 -26.61
CA GLN A 253 8.72 5.99 -26.06
C GLN A 253 8.97 7.03 -27.16
N THR A 254 8.66 6.70 -28.42
CA THR A 254 8.93 7.53 -29.59
C THR A 254 7.68 8.31 -29.98
N PHE A 255 7.86 9.61 -30.14
CA PHE A 255 6.80 10.56 -30.48
C PHE A 255 7.24 11.47 -31.62
N ASN A 256 6.30 11.85 -32.48
CA ASN A 256 6.51 12.96 -33.40
C ASN A 256 6.20 14.27 -32.67
N LEU A 257 7.15 15.19 -32.62
CA LEU A 257 6.99 16.51 -32.02
C LEU A 257 6.71 17.55 -33.10
N ALA A 258 5.62 18.30 -32.94
CA ALA A 258 5.21 19.37 -33.85
C ALA A 258 4.97 20.68 -33.07
N ALA A 259 5.55 21.77 -33.56
CA ALA A 259 5.31 23.12 -33.05
C ALA A 259 5.25 24.12 -34.21
N THR A 260 4.73 25.32 -33.95
CA THR A 260 4.69 26.40 -34.94
C THR A 260 6.10 26.68 -35.46
N ASN A 261 6.31 26.63 -36.78
CA ASN A 261 7.59 26.85 -37.47
C ASN A 261 8.68 25.79 -37.18
N VAL A 262 8.33 24.61 -36.68
CA VAL A 262 9.26 23.49 -36.51
C VAL A 262 8.78 22.30 -37.35
N ASN A 263 9.64 21.78 -38.23
CA ASN A 263 9.35 20.55 -38.97
C ASN A 263 9.16 19.39 -37.99
N ILE A 264 8.20 18.50 -38.29
CA ILE A 264 7.91 17.34 -37.45
C ILE A 264 9.18 16.51 -37.25
N ALA A 265 9.59 16.34 -35.98
CA ALA A 265 10.78 15.58 -35.61
C ALA A 265 10.39 14.39 -34.75
N SER A 266 10.94 13.21 -35.07
CA SER A 266 10.82 12.03 -34.21
C SER A 266 11.74 12.19 -33.00
N VAL A 267 11.17 12.14 -31.81
CA VAL A 267 11.86 12.34 -30.53
C VAL A 267 11.53 11.21 -29.55
N ASN A 268 12.50 10.87 -28.71
CA ASN A 268 12.21 10.05 -27.53
C ASN A 268 11.61 10.92 -26.43
N ILE A 269 10.55 10.47 -25.75
CA ILE A 269 9.86 11.24 -24.71
C ILE A 269 10.78 11.67 -23.56
N ALA A 270 11.82 10.91 -23.25
CA ALA A 270 12.81 11.24 -22.23
C ALA A 270 13.65 12.48 -22.59
N SER A 271 13.68 12.87 -23.88
CA SER A 271 14.36 14.07 -24.37
C SER A 271 13.47 15.30 -24.41
N VAL A 272 12.16 15.15 -24.20
CA VAL A 272 11.20 16.27 -24.22
C VAL A 272 11.19 16.95 -22.86
N ALA A 273 11.62 18.20 -22.83
CA ALA A 273 11.82 18.94 -21.59
C ALA A 273 11.52 20.42 -21.73
N CYS A 274 11.10 21.04 -20.63
CA CYS A 274 11.12 22.48 -20.47
C CYS A 274 12.54 22.98 -20.14
N VAL A 275 12.85 24.23 -20.52
CA VAL A 275 14.12 24.89 -20.17
C VAL A 275 14.26 24.96 -18.65
N THR A 276 13.20 25.35 -17.96
CA THR A 276 13.07 25.26 -16.50
C THR A 276 11.78 24.53 -16.13
N ASN A 277 11.76 23.90 -14.96
CA ASN A 277 10.51 23.30 -14.45
C ASN A 277 9.44 24.39 -14.31
N SER A 278 8.25 24.11 -14.83
CA SER A 278 7.10 25.01 -14.66
C SER A 278 6.70 25.05 -13.19
N THR A 279 6.41 26.25 -12.70
CA THR A 279 6.05 26.47 -11.29
C THR A 279 4.60 26.91 -11.13
N GLY A 280 3.93 27.28 -12.22
CA GLY A 280 2.54 27.71 -12.25
C GLY A 280 2.36 29.18 -11.88
N SER A 281 1.15 29.69 -12.10
CA SER A 281 0.69 31.06 -11.86
C SER A 281 -0.64 31.06 -11.09
N VAL A 282 -1.12 32.25 -10.72
CA VAL A 282 -2.41 32.46 -10.05
C VAL A 282 -3.25 33.39 -10.91
N GLN A 283 -4.51 33.03 -11.13
CA GLN A 283 -5.51 33.82 -11.84
C GLN A 283 -6.65 34.18 -10.89
N ASP A 284 -7.06 35.46 -10.88
CA ASP A 284 -8.32 35.87 -10.26
C ASP A 284 -9.48 35.51 -11.22
N THR A 285 -10.45 34.73 -10.72
CA THR A 285 -11.59 34.31 -11.53
C THR A 285 -12.68 35.38 -11.63
N GLY A 286 -12.60 36.47 -10.86
CA GLY A 286 -13.63 37.50 -10.73
C GLY A 286 -14.87 37.04 -9.96
N ARG A 287 -14.88 35.80 -9.44
CA ARG A 287 -16.01 35.21 -8.72
C ARG A 287 -15.78 35.32 -7.22
N SER A 288 -16.85 35.56 -6.48
CA SER A 288 -16.84 35.46 -5.02
C SER A 288 -16.95 34.00 -4.57
N CYS A 289 -16.50 33.74 -3.35
CA CYS A 289 -16.57 32.44 -2.69
C CYS A 289 -16.60 32.61 -1.17
N GLY A 290 -17.13 31.61 -0.45
CA GLY A 290 -17.29 31.70 1.00
C GLY A 290 -18.07 32.95 1.42
N GLN A 291 -17.83 33.43 2.65
CA GLN A 291 -18.35 34.72 3.09
C GLN A 291 -17.30 35.79 2.80
N GLY A 292 -17.47 36.61 1.75
CA GLY A 292 -16.56 37.75 1.47
C GLY A 292 -15.20 37.40 0.86
N GLY A 293 -15.01 36.17 0.36
CA GLY A 293 -13.79 35.74 -0.32
C GLY A 293 -13.83 35.94 -1.84
N THR A 294 -12.64 35.98 -2.44
CA THR A 294 -12.41 35.97 -3.89
C THR A 294 -11.87 34.60 -4.29
N LEU A 295 -12.41 34.02 -5.37
CA LEU A 295 -11.97 32.73 -5.88
C LEU A 295 -10.79 32.92 -6.84
N LEU A 296 -9.66 32.34 -6.47
CA LEU A 296 -8.42 32.34 -7.24
C LEU A 296 -8.14 30.94 -7.76
N ASP A 297 -7.73 30.82 -9.02
CA ASP A 297 -7.26 29.57 -9.59
C ASP A 297 -5.72 29.56 -9.58
N ILE A 298 -5.15 28.50 -9.03
CA ILE A 298 -3.71 28.21 -9.04
C ILE A 298 -3.48 27.08 -10.03
N GLY A 299 -2.59 27.30 -10.98
CA GLY A 299 -2.45 26.40 -12.12
C GLY A 299 -1.47 26.92 -13.14
N PHE A 300 -1.85 26.83 -14.40
CA PHE A 300 -0.92 27.09 -15.50
C PHE A 300 -1.59 27.91 -16.60
N GLU A 301 -0.95 29.02 -16.96
CA GLU A 301 -1.31 29.80 -18.13
C GLU A 301 -0.68 29.16 -19.37
N VAL A 302 -1.52 28.65 -20.28
CA VAL A 302 -1.06 27.97 -21.49
C VAL A 302 -1.61 28.72 -22.69
N PRO A 303 -0.76 29.15 -23.63
CA PRO A 303 -1.20 29.87 -24.82
C PRO A 303 -2.34 29.17 -25.56
N ASN A 304 -3.35 29.96 -25.97
CA ASN A 304 -4.50 29.55 -26.79
C ASN A 304 -5.47 28.55 -26.15
N ILE A 305 -5.36 28.28 -24.85
CA ILE A 305 -6.38 27.51 -24.11
C ILE A 305 -6.77 28.25 -22.82
N PRO A 306 -7.93 27.95 -22.22
CA PRO A 306 -8.28 28.48 -20.91
C PRO A 306 -7.23 28.13 -19.85
N PHE A 307 -7.18 28.93 -18.78
CA PHE A 307 -6.29 28.68 -17.65
C PHE A 307 -6.47 27.25 -17.11
N VAL A 308 -5.36 26.52 -16.97
CA VAL A 308 -5.38 25.12 -16.54
C VAL A 308 -5.31 25.07 -15.03
N THR A 309 -6.46 25.08 -14.39
CA THR A 309 -6.61 25.08 -12.93
C THR A 309 -6.19 23.74 -12.31
N TYR A 310 -5.33 23.79 -11.29
CA TYR A 310 -4.96 22.63 -10.47
C TYR A 310 -5.59 22.70 -9.07
N ILE A 311 -5.49 23.87 -8.43
CA ILE A 311 -6.03 24.15 -7.11
C ILE A 311 -6.89 25.40 -7.22
N GLN A 312 -8.07 25.39 -6.61
CA GLN A 312 -8.86 26.60 -6.42
C GLN A 312 -8.65 27.08 -4.99
N SER A 313 -8.36 28.35 -4.78
CA SER A 313 -8.22 28.97 -3.46
C SER A 313 -9.27 30.05 -3.29
N CYS A 314 -10.11 29.89 -2.28
CA CYS A 314 -10.99 30.94 -1.83
C CYS A 314 -10.27 31.79 -0.79
N TYR A 315 -10.02 33.07 -1.12
CA TYR A 315 -9.10 33.92 -0.37
C TYR A 315 -9.74 35.24 0.03
N HIS A 316 -9.57 35.63 1.29
CA HIS A 316 -9.94 36.95 1.77
C HIS A 316 -8.80 37.94 1.54
N MET A 317 -9.05 38.92 0.68
CA MET A 317 -8.08 39.96 0.35
C MET A 317 -7.83 40.88 1.56
N ASP A 318 -8.88 41.35 2.24
CA ASP A 318 -8.73 42.34 3.33
C ASP A 318 -7.90 41.83 4.51
N THR A 319 -8.04 40.55 4.86
CA THR A 319 -7.34 39.92 5.98
C THR A 319 -6.10 39.15 5.57
N ALA A 320 -5.82 39.06 4.26
CA ALA A 320 -4.80 38.19 3.67
C ALA A 320 -4.83 36.78 4.27
N SER A 321 -6.01 36.15 4.25
CA SER A 321 -6.22 34.80 4.80
C SER A 321 -6.98 33.91 3.82
N VAL A 322 -6.58 32.64 3.77
CA VAL A 322 -7.27 31.64 2.97
C VAL A 322 -8.49 31.13 3.73
N ILE A 323 -9.64 31.08 3.05
CA ILE A 323 -10.88 30.50 3.59
C ILE A 323 -10.81 28.98 3.39
N TYR A 324 -10.65 28.56 2.14
CA TYR A 324 -10.44 27.16 1.79
C TYR A 324 -9.72 27.03 0.44
N THR A 325 -9.23 25.83 0.18
CA THR A 325 -8.74 25.37 -1.12
C THR A 325 -9.50 24.13 -1.54
N ARG A 326 -9.57 23.89 -2.85
CA ARG A 326 -10.17 22.70 -3.47
C ARG A 326 -9.20 22.13 -4.49
N HIS A 327 -8.90 20.83 -4.39
CA HIS A 327 -8.14 20.10 -5.40
C HIS A 327 -8.57 18.63 -5.45
N ILE A 328 -8.11 17.91 -6.47
CA ILE A 328 -8.31 16.47 -6.62
C ILE A 328 -7.02 15.74 -6.24
N ILE A 329 -7.15 14.66 -5.47
CA ILE A 329 -6.09 13.65 -5.36
C ILE A 329 -6.45 12.49 -6.29
N PRO A 330 -5.65 12.23 -7.33
CA PRO A 330 -5.90 11.09 -8.20
C PRO A 330 -5.63 9.76 -7.52
N GLY A 331 -6.67 8.95 -7.30
CA GLY A 331 -6.58 7.79 -6.41
C GLY A 331 -5.60 6.72 -6.90
N MET A 332 -5.68 6.34 -8.18
CA MET A 332 -4.73 5.36 -8.73
C MET A 332 -3.32 5.94 -8.90
N ALA A 333 -3.20 7.16 -9.43
CA ALA A 333 -1.89 7.75 -9.72
C ALA A 333 -1.10 8.15 -8.47
N VAL A 334 -1.75 8.46 -7.34
CA VAL A 334 -1.04 8.91 -6.13
C VAL A 334 -0.07 7.85 -5.59
N ASN A 335 -0.34 6.57 -5.84
CA ASN A 335 0.54 5.44 -5.51
C ASN A 335 1.81 5.40 -6.40
N TYR A 336 1.74 6.02 -7.58
CA TYR A 336 2.80 6.02 -8.60
C TYR A 336 3.43 7.38 -8.88
N LYS A 337 3.01 8.44 -8.17
CA LYS A 337 3.57 9.79 -8.31
C LYS A 337 5.10 9.81 -8.27
N ILE A 338 5.70 10.80 -8.89
CA ILE A 338 7.16 10.95 -8.88
C ILE A 338 7.70 11.22 -7.47
N ASN A 339 8.96 10.86 -7.22
CA ASN A 339 9.63 11.24 -5.98
C ASN A 339 10.35 12.56 -6.19
N ASP A 340 9.81 13.64 -5.62
CA ASP A 340 10.49 14.94 -5.59
C ASP A 340 10.58 15.47 -4.16
N ASN A 341 11.81 15.55 -3.65
CA ASN A 341 12.10 16.10 -2.34
C ASN A 341 12.49 17.59 -2.41
N TYR A 342 12.72 18.13 -3.61
CA TYR A 342 13.03 19.55 -3.77
C TYR A 342 11.78 20.38 -3.49
N ARG A 343 11.95 21.47 -2.74
CA ARG A 343 10.87 22.39 -2.36
C ARG A 343 11.21 23.79 -2.84
N PRO A 344 10.50 24.35 -3.84
CA PRO A 344 10.76 25.71 -4.30
C PRO A 344 10.38 26.75 -3.25
N SER A 345 10.82 27.99 -3.47
CA SER A 345 10.41 29.12 -2.62
C SER A 345 8.95 29.49 -2.87
N PHE A 346 8.26 29.93 -1.82
CA PHE A 346 6.89 30.44 -1.92
C PHE A 346 6.79 31.73 -2.75
N LYS A 347 5.72 31.83 -3.53
CA LYS A 347 5.39 32.95 -4.42
C LYS A 347 4.19 33.75 -3.91
N VAL A 348 4.23 35.07 -4.14
CA VAL A 348 3.23 36.03 -3.62
C VAL A 348 1.96 36.10 -4.48
N GLY A 349 1.98 35.64 -5.73
CA GLY A 349 0.87 35.79 -6.68
C GLY A 349 -0.53 35.57 -6.07
N GLY A 350 -1.44 36.50 -6.36
CA GLY A 350 -2.81 36.51 -5.82
C GLY A 350 -2.97 37.11 -4.42
N ILE A 351 -1.91 37.65 -3.80
CA ILE A 351 -1.99 38.32 -2.49
C ILE A 351 -2.02 39.86 -2.64
N PRO A 352 -2.80 40.56 -1.80
CA PRO A 352 -2.82 42.02 -1.73
C PRO A 352 -1.44 42.64 -1.48
N SER A 353 -1.16 43.79 -2.09
CA SER A 353 0.08 44.53 -1.91
C SER A 353 0.27 45.12 -0.50
N THR A 354 -0.79 45.14 0.32
CA THR A 354 -0.80 45.67 1.69
C THR A 354 -0.04 44.78 2.68
N VAL A 355 0.30 43.54 2.32
CA VAL A 355 1.04 42.60 3.17
C VAL A 355 2.29 42.08 2.48
N LYS A 356 3.31 41.69 3.27
CA LYS A 356 4.63 41.25 2.77
C LYS A 356 4.99 39.85 3.27
N PRO A 357 4.28 38.80 2.81
CA PRO A 357 4.43 37.46 3.37
C PRO A 357 5.83 36.84 3.20
N ARG A 358 6.65 37.29 2.24
CA ARG A 358 8.07 36.87 2.15
C ARG A 358 8.85 37.21 3.41
N THR A 359 8.61 38.37 3.99
CA THR A 359 9.30 38.84 5.19
C THR A 359 8.55 38.44 6.47
N SER A 360 7.22 38.54 6.48
CA SER A 360 6.40 38.36 7.70
C SER A 360 6.49 36.94 8.29
N TYR A 361 6.77 35.92 7.46
CA TYR A 361 7.03 34.55 7.92
C TYR A 361 8.45 34.32 8.48
N GLY A 362 9.36 35.29 8.39
CA GLY A 362 10.69 35.17 8.99
C GLY A 362 10.63 35.21 10.51
N GLN A 363 11.32 34.31 11.21
CA GLN A 363 11.25 34.21 12.68
C GLN A 363 11.61 35.52 13.41
N SER A 364 12.56 36.29 12.86
CA SER A 364 12.92 37.61 13.40
C SER A 364 11.74 38.59 13.35
N GLU A 365 11.02 38.64 12.22
CA GLU A 365 9.84 39.49 12.06
C GLU A 365 8.66 38.99 12.89
N GLN A 366 8.46 37.67 12.98
CA GLN A 366 7.47 37.08 13.90
C GLN A 366 7.76 37.48 15.35
N LYS A 367 9.02 37.43 15.78
CA LYS A 367 9.41 37.81 17.14
C LYS A 367 9.15 39.29 17.43
N LYS A 368 9.45 40.19 16.49
CA LYS A 368 9.10 41.62 16.59
C LYS A 368 7.59 41.81 16.68
N ARG A 369 6.83 41.15 15.79
CA ARG A 369 5.37 41.23 15.76
C ARG A 369 4.73 40.73 17.05
N PHE A 370 5.19 39.58 17.57
CA PHE A 370 4.70 39.01 18.82
C PHE A 370 5.08 39.88 20.02
N THR A 371 6.26 40.53 20.01
CA THR A 371 6.64 41.49 21.06
C THR A 371 5.66 42.65 21.12
N ALA A 372 5.28 43.19 19.96
CA ALA A 372 4.29 44.26 19.87
C ALA A 372 2.87 43.81 20.28
N LEU A 373 2.46 42.60 19.86
CA LEU A 373 1.13 42.05 20.17
C LEU A 373 0.97 41.62 21.63
N LEU A 374 2.02 41.07 22.24
CA LEU A 374 1.96 40.46 23.57
C LEU A 374 2.54 41.35 24.69
N GLY A 375 3.05 42.53 24.33
CA GLY A 375 3.49 43.59 25.25
C GLY A 375 4.92 43.48 25.76
N SER A 376 5.63 42.38 25.49
CA SER A 376 7.07 42.27 25.81
C SER A 376 7.80 41.22 24.98
N GLN A 377 9.12 41.38 24.86
CA GLN A 377 9.99 40.39 24.21
C GLN A 377 10.07 39.09 25.01
N ALA A 378 9.99 39.17 26.35
CA ALA A 378 9.99 37.98 27.21
C ALA A 378 8.77 37.10 26.92
N GLN A 379 7.57 37.71 26.81
CA GLN A 379 6.34 37.00 26.45
C GLN A 379 6.42 36.40 25.04
N ALA A 380 6.95 37.15 24.06
CA ALA A 380 7.13 36.65 22.70
C ALA A 380 8.08 35.44 22.62
N ASN A 381 9.14 35.41 23.43
CA ASN A 381 10.13 34.32 23.45
C ASN A 381 9.55 32.97 23.93
N LEU A 382 8.44 32.98 24.67
CA LEU A 382 7.75 31.76 25.07
C LEU A 382 7.21 30.99 23.85
N TYR A 383 6.83 31.70 22.80
CA TYR A 383 6.17 31.14 21.63
C TYR A 383 7.07 31.09 20.39
N ILE A 384 7.92 32.12 20.17
CA ILE A 384 8.79 32.23 19.00
C ILE A 384 10.24 31.96 19.39
N ASN A 385 10.78 30.86 18.89
CA ASN A 385 12.17 30.45 19.04
C ASN A 385 12.62 29.59 17.84
N THR A 386 13.81 28.98 17.93
CA THR A 386 14.41 28.22 16.83
C THR A 386 13.60 26.97 16.43
N THR A 387 12.82 26.40 17.35
CA THR A 387 12.02 25.18 17.12
C THR A 387 10.50 25.45 17.10
N SER A 388 10.06 26.59 17.60
CA SER A 388 8.66 27.01 17.64
C SER A 388 8.46 28.33 16.87
N TYR A 389 7.76 28.25 15.75
CA TYR A 389 7.44 29.39 14.89
C TYR A 389 6.27 29.05 13.98
N LEU A 390 5.61 30.07 13.42
CA LEU A 390 4.57 29.88 12.42
C LEU A 390 5.21 29.66 11.05
N ALA A 391 5.03 28.47 10.50
CA ALA A 391 5.41 28.09 9.16
C ALA A 391 4.28 28.34 8.16
N ARG A 392 4.62 28.20 6.88
CA ARG A 392 3.67 28.26 5.76
C ARG A 392 3.00 26.89 5.63
N GLY A 393 1.96 26.65 6.43
CA GLY A 393 1.18 25.42 6.39
C GLY A 393 0.42 25.35 5.07
N HIS A 394 0.76 24.38 4.21
CA HIS A 394 0.06 24.18 2.95
C HIS A 394 -1.37 23.70 3.20
N LEU A 395 -2.30 24.13 2.36
CA LEU A 395 -3.66 23.59 2.36
C LEU A 395 -3.78 22.43 1.35
N SER A 396 -3.42 22.67 0.08
CA SER A 396 -3.15 21.64 -0.91
C SER A 396 -1.64 21.34 -0.94
N PRO A 397 -1.17 20.22 -0.36
CA PRO A 397 0.26 20.00 -0.13
C PRO A 397 1.02 19.49 -1.36
N HIS A 398 2.32 19.82 -1.43
CA HIS A 398 3.28 19.30 -2.41
C HIS A 398 3.13 17.79 -2.66
N ALA A 399 2.90 17.01 -1.60
CA ALA A 399 2.84 15.56 -1.68
C ALA A 399 1.60 15.01 -2.40
N ASP A 400 0.61 15.85 -2.74
CA ASP A 400 -0.58 15.42 -3.50
C ASP A 400 -0.35 15.50 -5.02
N GLY A 401 0.71 16.18 -5.47
CA GLY A 401 1.06 16.29 -6.88
C GLY A 401 1.55 14.97 -7.48
N ILE A 402 1.12 14.67 -8.72
CA ILE A 402 1.58 13.48 -9.45
C ILE A 402 2.89 13.73 -10.18
N PHE A 403 3.02 14.91 -10.79
CA PHE A 403 4.20 15.37 -11.53
C PHE A 403 4.84 16.58 -10.86
N ARG A 404 6.11 16.84 -11.17
CA ARG A 404 6.92 17.92 -10.57
C ARG A 404 6.25 19.29 -10.72
N PRO A 405 5.71 19.69 -11.89
CA PRO A 405 5.02 20.97 -12.01
C PRO A 405 3.81 21.10 -11.07
N TRP A 406 3.07 20.02 -10.83
CA TRP A 406 1.90 20.04 -9.94
C TRP A 406 2.34 20.25 -8.49
N MET A 407 3.42 19.56 -8.09
CA MET A 407 4.03 19.74 -6.77
C MET A 407 4.53 21.17 -6.57
N TRP A 408 5.15 21.77 -7.59
CA TRP A 408 5.72 23.11 -7.49
C TRP A 408 4.65 24.21 -7.55
N ALA A 409 3.52 23.93 -8.21
CA ALA A 409 2.34 24.80 -8.21
C ALA A 409 1.69 24.97 -6.83
N THR A 410 2.02 24.15 -5.82
CA THR A 410 1.46 24.31 -4.47
C THR A 410 2.09 25.48 -3.70
N TYR A 411 3.23 26.02 -4.14
CA TYR A 411 4.04 26.99 -3.37
C TYR A 411 3.62 28.45 -3.58
N PHE A 412 2.33 28.72 -3.42
CA PHE A 412 1.79 30.07 -3.36
C PHE A 412 1.27 30.40 -1.97
N TYR A 413 1.47 31.63 -1.51
CA TYR A 413 0.97 32.05 -0.20
C TYR A 413 -0.56 32.03 -0.10
N VAL A 414 -1.28 32.17 -1.23
CA VAL A 414 -2.75 31.97 -1.28
C VAL A 414 -3.17 30.51 -1.04
N ASN A 415 -2.25 29.54 -1.06
CA ASN A 415 -2.45 28.13 -0.71
C ASN A 415 -1.82 27.78 0.66
N ALA A 416 -1.54 28.79 1.49
CA ALA A 416 -0.96 28.58 2.80
C ALA A 416 -1.57 29.49 3.87
N ALA A 417 -1.51 29.04 5.11
CA ALA A 417 -1.82 29.85 6.28
C ALA A 417 -0.73 29.70 7.35
N PRO A 418 -0.62 30.62 8.33
CA PRO A 418 0.31 30.48 9.45
C PRO A 418 -0.05 29.25 10.29
N GLN A 419 0.84 28.28 10.35
CA GLN A 419 0.65 27.05 11.13
C GLN A 419 1.87 26.83 12.02
N TRP A 420 1.68 26.47 13.28
CA TRP A 420 2.82 26.15 14.13
C TRP A 420 3.63 25.02 13.52
N GLN A 421 4.94 25.20 13.43
CA GLN A 421 5.81 24.23 12.76
C GLN A 421 5.70 22.82 13.37
N VAL A 422 5.51 22.72 14.68
CA VAL A 422 5.30 21.46 15.40
C VAL A 422 3.96 20.80 15.06
N THR A 423 2.94 21.58 14.72
CA THR A 423 1.63 21.10 14.27
C THR A 423 1.67 20.69 12.79
N ASN A 424 2.28 21.53 11.94
CA ASN A 424 2.47 21.29 10.51
C ASN A 424 3.26 19.99 10.25
N ASN A 425 4.37 19.77 10.95
CA ASN A 425 5.16 18.54 10.85
C ASN A 425 4.70 17.43 11.82
N GLY A 426 3.66 17.69 12.62
CA GLY A 426 3.02 16.77 13.56
C GLY A 426 1.77 16.13 12.97
N ASN A 427 0.64 16.28 13.66
CA ASN A 427 -0.61 15.63 13.29
C ASN A 427 -1.18 16.12 11.95
N TRP A 428 -0.87 17.34 11.50
CA TRP A 428 -1.34 17.80 10.19
C TRP A 428 -0.73 16.99 9.04
N LYS A 429 0.57 16.68 9.12
CA LYS A 429 1.23 15.76 8.18
C LYS A 429 0.64 14.34 8.21
N ILE A 430 0.20 13.88 9.39
CA ILE A 430 -0.49 12.59 9.54
C ILE A 430 -1.84 12.61 8.81
N VAL A 431 -2.63 13.67 9.00
CA VAL A 431 -3.90 13.89 8.30
C VAL A 431 -3.70 13.87 6.78
N GLU A 432 -2.73 14.61 6.26
CA GLU A 432 -2.42 14.63 4.84
C GLU A 432 -2.02 13.24 4.30
N ALA A 433 -1.23 12.49 5.07
CA ALA A 433 -0.84 11.13 4.69
C ALA A 433 -2.03 10.17 4.68
N ALA A 434 -2.90 10.24 5.69
CA ALA A 434 -4.11 9.41 5.79
C ALA A 434 -5.09 9.67 4.63
N VAL A 435 -5.24 10.93 4.22
CA VAL A 435 -6.09 11.32 3.09
C VAL A 435 -5.56 10.73 1.77
N ARG A 436 -4.25 10.85 1.50
CA ARG A 436 -3.63 10.23 0.30
C ARG A 436 -3.73 8.71 0.32
N ASP A 437 -3.46 8.09 1.45
CA ASP A 437 -3.55 6.65 1.65
C ASP A 437 -4.98 6.14 1.40
N ARG A 438 -5.99 6.87 1.88
CA ARG A 438 -7.39 6.56 1.59
C ARG A 438 -7.72 6.68 0.10
N ALA A 439 -7.31 7.77 -0.57
CA ALA A 439 -7.50 7.93 -2.01
C ALA A 439 -6.84 6.78 -2.81
N GLY A 440 -5.62 6.40 -2.41
CA GLY A 440 -4.85 5.28 -2.95
C GLY A 440 -5.55 3.94 -2.80
N ARG A 441 -6.15 3.66 -1.64
CA ARG A 441 -6.92 2.42 -1.40
C ARG A 441 -8.22 2.37 -2.20
N LEU A 442 -8.92 3.50 -2.32
CA LEU A 442 -10.18 3.58 -3.05
C LEU A 442 -10.01 3.43 -4.57
N ASN A 443 -8.78 3.61 -5.08
CA ASN A 443 -8.49 3.75 -6.52
C ASN A 443 -9.49 4.73 -7.17
N GLU A 444 -9.72 5.84 -6.49
CA GLU A 444 -10.72 6.83 -6.83
C GLU A 444 -10.14 8.23 -6.71
N ASP A 445 -10.41 9.05 -7.71
CA ASP A 445 -10.11 10.48 -7.65
C ASP A 445 -11.04 11.13 -6.63
N VAL A 446 -10.47 11.58 -5.52
CA VAL A 446 -11.23 12.17 -4.41
C VAL A 446 -11.11 13.68 -4.44
N LEU A 447 -12.21 14.35 -4.08
CA LEU A 447 -12.26 15.80 -3.89
C LEU A 447 -11.75 16.13 -2.50
N ILE A 448 -10.76 17.02 -2.43
CA ILE A 448 -10.19 17.52 -1.19
C ILE A 448 -10.54 18.98 -1.05
N PHE A 449 -11.12 19.32 0.10
CA PHE A 449 -11.29 20.70 0.53
C PHE A 449 -10.47 20.90 1.79
N THR A 450 -9.68 21.96 1.86
CA THR A 450 -8.87 22.24 3.05
C THR A 450 -9.01 23.70 3.38
N GLY A 451 -9.23 24.07 4.63
CA GLY A 451 -9.39 25.47 4.98
C GLY A 451 -8.98 25.80 6.40
N ALA A 452 -9.18 27.07 6.72
CA ALA A 452 -8.82 27.67 7.98
C ALA A 452 -10.04 28.37 8.60
N HIS A 453 -10.12 28.39 9.93
CA HIS A 453 -11.26 28.99 10.63
C HIS A 453 -10.86 29.60 11.97
N ASP A 454 -11.48 30.75 12.28
CA ASP A 454 -11.26 31.56 13.48
C ASP A 454 -9.80 32.04 13.61
N ILE A 455 -9.54 32.99 14.50
CA ILE A 455 -8.19 33.56 14.73
C ILE A 455 -7.67 33.03 16.06
N MET A 456 -6.46 32.47 16.07
CA MET A 456 -5.80 32.05 17.30
C MET A 456 -5.49 33.27 18.17
N THR A 457 -5.68 33.14 19.48
CA THR A 457 -5.27 34.15 20.47
C THR A 457 -4.18 33.63 21.38
N LEU A 458 -3.32 34.51 21.88
CA LEU A 458 -2.36 34.21 22.95
C LEU A 458 -2.44 35.28 24.05
N PRO A 459 -2.06 34.95 25.30
CA PRO A 459 -2.10 35.89 26.41
C PRO A 459 -1.03 36.98 26.26
N HIS A 460 -1.47 38.24 26.32
CA HIS A 460 -0.65 39.41 26.56
C HIS A 460 -0.08 39.38 27.99
N VAL A 461 0.98 40.15 28.27
CA VAL A 461 1.60 40.24 29.62
C VAL A 461 0.64 40.63 30.75
N ASN A 462 -0.51 41.23 30.43
CA ASN A 462 -1.57 41.57 31.39
C ASN A 462 -2.65 40.49 31.52
N GLY A 463 -2.49 39.34 30.86
CA GLY A 463 -3.43 38.21 30.86
C GLY A 463 -4.56 38.29 29.82
N GLN A 464 -4.73 39.40 29.11
CA GLN A 464 -5.74 39.54 28.05
C GLN A 464 -5.39 38.68 26.83
N GLN A 465 -6.37 37.99 26.25
CA GLN A 465 -6.19 37.23 25.00
C GLN A 465 -6.11 38.18 23.80
N VAL A 466 -5.05 38.07 23.00
CA VAL A 466 -4.80 38.91 21.83
C VAL A 466 -4.76 38.05 20.56
N PRO A 467 -5.50 38.41 19.49
CA PRO A 467 -5.47 37.70 18.22
C PRO A 467 -4.12 37.80 17.53
N ILE A 468 -3.65 36.68 16.98
CA ILE A 468 -2.34 36.57 16.38
C ILE A 468 -2.40 36.83 14.87
N THR A 469 -1.54 37.75 14.44
CA THR A 469 -1.33 38.15 13.04
C THR A 469 0.15 38.27 12.78
N LEU A 470 0.61 37.91 11.58
CA LEU A 470 2.02 38.08 11.20
C LEU A 470 2.35 39.51 10.78
N GLU A 471 1.36 40.34 10.48
CA GLU A 471 1.53 41.74 10.10
C GLU A 471 0.37 42.61 10.60
N ALA A 472 0.59 43.92 10.74
CA ALA A 472 -0.46 44.85 11.16
C ALA A 472 -1.60 44.94 10.15
N GLY A 473 -1.27 44.89 8.86
CA GLY A 473 -2.22 44.95 7.76
C GLY A 473 -2.87 43.61 7.39
N GLY A 474 -2.54 42.50 8.09
CA GLY A 474 -3.15 41.20 7.79
C GLY A 474 -2.25 39.97 8.04
N ILE A 475 -2.61 38.84 7.44
CA ILE A 475 -2.05 37.50 7.66
C ILE A 475 -2.40 36.98 9.06
N GLN A 476 -3.67 36.67 9.24
CA GLN A 476 -4.21 36.08 10.47
C GLN A 476 -3.71 34.65 10.65
N ALA A 477 -3.27 34.31 11.87
CA ALA A 477 -2.96 32.94 12.22
C ALA A 477 -4.23 32.21 12.64
N PRO A 478 -4.70 31.22 11.86
CA PRO A 478 -5.96 30.57 12.17
C PRO A 478 -5.87 29.71 13.43
N LYS A 479 -6.99 29.63 14.15
CA LYS A 479 -7.14 28.75 15.31
C LYS A 479 -7.35 27.30 14.89
N TRP A 480 -8.04 27.10 13.78
CA TRP A 480 -8.41 25.78 13.27
C TRP A 480 -7.97 25.60 11.82
N TYR A 481 -7.41 24.43 11.54
CA TYR A 481 -7.34 23.88 10.18
C TYR A 481 -8.38 22.78 10.05
N TRP A 482 -8.98 22.66 8.88
CA TRP A 482 -9.87 21.56 8.56
C TRP A 482 -9.58 21.01 7.17
N LYS A 483 -9.79 19.71 6.97
CA LYS A 483 -9.63 19.01 5.69
C LYS A 483 -10.77 18.04 5.49
N ILE A 484 -11.53 18.23 4.41
CA ILE A 484 -12.60 17.34 3.98
C ILE A 484 -12.07 16.51 2.82
N ILE A 485 -12.27 15.20 2.91
CA ILE A 485 -12.10 14.26 1.81
C ILE A 485 -13.49 13.77 1.42
N LYS A 486 -13.81 13.87 0.12
CA LYS A 486 -15.09 13.46 -0.46
C LYS A 486 -14.86 12.50 -1.62
N SER A 487 -15.57 11.39 -1.61
CA SER A 487 -15.67 10.45 -2.72
C SER A 487 -16.80 10.90 -3.65
N PRO A 488 -16.51 11.32 -4.90
CA PRO A 488 -17.56 11.57 -5.89
C PRO A 488 -18.40 10.33 -6.17
N ARG A 489 -17.81 9.13 -6.15
CA ARG A 489 -18.47 7.86 -6.47
C ARG A 489 -19.58 7.50 -5.48
N THR A 490 -19.31 7.66 -4.18
CA THR A 490 -20.23 7.26 -3.11
C THR A 490 -20.98 8.43 -2.48
N ASN A 491 -20.61 9.66 -2.89
CA ASN A 491 -21.03 10.91 -2.24
C ASN A 491 -20.84 10.87 -0.72
N ALA A 492 -19.76 10.20 -0.26
CA ALA A 492 -19.40 10.13 1.13
C ALA A 492 -18.29 11.14 1.45
N ALA A 493 -18.33 11.74 2.63
CA ALA A 493 -17.29 12.66 3.08
C ALA A 493 -17.12 12.66 4.61
N ILE A 494 -15.92 13.04 5.03
CA ILE A 494 -15.57 13.26 6.44
C ILE A 494 -14.70 14.52 6.52
N ALA A 495 -14.82 15.26 7.61
CA ALA A 495 -13.93 16.36 7.92
C ALA A 495 -12.93 15.95 9.01
N LEU A 496 -11.65 16.27 8.81
CA LEU A 496 -10.59 16.20 9.82
C LEU A 496 -10.27 17.60 10.28
N ILE A 497 -10.28 17.85 11.59
CA ILE A 497 -10.11 19.15 12.21
C ILE A 497 -8.82 19.09 13.05
N ASN A 498 -7.99 20.12 12.92
CA ASN A 498 -6.75 20.27 13.67
C ASN A 498 -6.73 21.64 14.38
N ASN A 499 -6.44 21.62 15.68
CA ASN A 499 -6.23 22.81 16.48
C ASN A 499 -4.79 23.29 16.32
N ASN A 500 -4.64 24.52 15.83
CA ASN A 500 -3.36 25.17 15.61
C ASN A 500 -2.86 25.87 16.87
N ASP A 501 -2.88 25.17 18.02
CA ASP A 501 -2.39 25.71 19.28
C ASP A 501 -1.67 24.60 20.08
N PRO A 502 -0.34 24.47 19.89
CA PRO A 502 0.42 23.41 20.53
C PRO A 502 0.72 23.67 22.01
N PHE A 503 0.31 24.82 22.55
CA PHE A 503 0.58 25.22 23.92
C PHE A 503 -0.57 24.89 24.88
N ARG A 504 -1.71 24.41 24.35
CA ARG A 504 -2.81 23.91 25.16
C ARG A 504 -2.50 22.55 25.75
N GLU A 505 -3.10 22.28 26.90
CA GLU A 505 -3.03 20.96 27.54
C GLU A 505 -4.38 20.22 27.50
N SER A 506 -5.49 20.95 27.36
CA SER A 506 -6.84 20.40 27.32
C SER A 506 -7.81 21.27 26.52
N MET A 507 -8.93 20.66 26.15
CA MET A 507 -10.07 21.29 25.49
C MET A 507 -11.36 20.63 25.93
N THR A 508 -12.37 21.43 26.25
CA THR A 508 -13.70 20.95 26.62
C THR A 508 -14.55 20.66 25.39
N ALA A 509 -15.58 19.81 25.53
CA ALA A 509 -16.48 19.48 24.42
C ALA A 509 -17.19 20.72 23.82
N GLY A 510 -17.43 21.76 24.64
CA GLY A 510 -18.04 23.01 24.17
C GLY A 510 -17.10 23.90 23.35
N GLU A 511 -15.78 23.70 23.45
CA GLU A 511 -14.79 24.41 22.65
C GLU A 511 -14.49 23.72 21.31
N MET A 512 -14.83 22.44 21.19
CA MET A 512 -14.72 21.69 19.94
C MET A 512 -15.79 22.20 18.95
N LEU A 513 -15.45 22.22 17.66
CA LEU A 513 -16.38 22.62 16.61
C LEU A 513 -17.53 21.62 16.46
N CYS A 514 -17.28 20.35 16.77
CA CYS A 514 -18.23 19.26 16.61
C CYS A 514 -17.73 18.04 17.39
N SER A 515 -18.61 17.06 17.58
CA SER A 515 -18.26 15.82 18.28
C SER A 515 -17.26 14.99 17.48
N ASP A 516 -16.27 14.42 18.17
CA ASP A 516 -15.28 13.56 17.53
C ASP A 516 -15.88 12.21 17.10
N VAL A 517 -15.83 11.95 15.80
CA VAL A 517 -16.27 10.70 15.18
C VAL A 517 -15.13 9.96 14.46
N CYS A 518 -13.87 10.33 14.70
CA CYS A 518 -12.73 9.71 14.00
C CYS A 518 -12.72 8.18 14.14
N ALA A 519 -12.83 7.67 15.37
CA ALA A 519 -12.81 6.23 15.62
C ALA A 519 -14.00 5.53 14.95
N GLN A 520 -15.19 6.15 15.00
CA GLN A 520 -16.43 5.63 14.41
C GLN A 520 -16.31 5.39 12.89
N TYR A 521 -15.58 6.26 12.19
CA TYR A 521 -15.46 6.22 10.73
C TYR A 521 -14.08 5.78 10.21
N GLY A 522 -13.25 5.20 11.07
CA GLY A 522 -11.96 4.62 10.67
C GLY A 522 -10.86 5.65 10.37
N TRP A 523 -10.94 6.83 10.99
CA TRP A 523 -9.96 7.91 10.91
C TRP A 523 -9.21 8.15 12.23
N GLY A 524 -9.41 7.29 13.23
CA GLY A 524 -8.74 7.37 14.51
C GLY A 524 -7.21 7.23 14.40
N ASN A 525 -6.48 8.01 15.19
CA ASN A 525 -5.02 7.91 15.30
C ASN A 525 -4.61 8.18 16.76
N ALA A 526 -3.68 7.38 17.28
CA ALA A 526 -3.24 7.51 18.67
C ALA A 526 -2.56 8.86 19.01
N ASN A 527 -2.03 9.56 18.02
CA ASN A 527 -1.37 10.86 18.21
C ASN A 527 -2.35 12.05 18.17
N TYR A 528 -3.57 11.86 17.67
CA TYR A 528 -4.53 12.94 17.47
C TYR A 528 -4.91 13.68 18.76
N GLY A 529 -4.89 13.00 19.92
CA GLY A 529 -5.10 13.64 21.21
C GLY A 529 -3.93 14.53 21.71
N ARG A 530 -2.78 14.57 21.02
CA ARG A 530 -1.58 15.29 21.49
C ARG A 530 -1.59 16.75 21.03
N PHE A 531 -1.90 17.66 21.95
CA PHE A 531 -1.86 19.10 21.68
C PHE A 531 -0.51 19.61 21.18
N ALA A 532 0.60 19.18 21.78
CA ALA A 532 1.96 19.57 21.35
C ALA A 532 2.30 19.22 19.88
N GLN A 533 1.51 18.37 19.23
CA GLN A 533 1.63 17.99 17.81
C GLN A 533 0.45 18.49 16.97
N GLY A 534 -0.43 19.31 17.54
CA GLY A 534 -1.70 19.78 16.99
C GLY A 534 -2.84 18.82 17.29
N PHE A 535 -3.66 19.10 18.31
CA PHE A 535 -4.82 18.29 18.65
C PHE A 535 -5.74 18.13 17.43
N THR A 536 -6.12 16.91 17.10
CA THR A 536 -6.84 16.56 15.87
C THR A 536 -8.03 15.66 16.19
N TYR A 537 -9.12 15.82 15.46
CA TYR A 537 -10.31 14.97 15.55
C TYR A 537 -11.10 15.03 14.25
N CYS A 538 -12.23 14.33 14.16
CA CYS A 538 -13.01 14.23 12.93
C CYS A 538 -14.46 14.55 13.19
N CYS A 539 -15.13 15.09 12.19
CA CYS A 539 -16.56 15.39 12.23
C CYS A 539 -17.26 14.99 10.94
N THR A 540 -18.58 14.91 11.01
CA THR A 540 -19.40 14.96 9.80
C THR A 540 -19.24 16.33 9.14
N VAL A 541 -19.36 16.38 7.80
CA VAL A 541 -19.28 17.65 7.07
C VAL A 541 -20.45 18.57 7.45
N ALA A 542 -21.64 18.01 7.69
CA ALA A 542 -22.81 18.76 8.10
C ALA A 542 -22.61 19.48 9.45
N ASP A 543 -22.10 18.76 10.46
CA ASP A 543 -21.84 19.35 11.78
C ASP A 543 -20.77 20.44 11.69
N LEU A 544 -19.68 20.16 10.97
CA LEU A 544 -18.62 21.17 10.81
C LEU A 544 -19.13 22.40 10.07
N ARG A 545 -19.94 22.23 9.02
CA ARG A 545 -20.50 23.34 8.24
C ARG A 545 -21.51 24.18 9.03
N SER A 546 -22.23 23.57 9.97
CA SER A 546 -23.10 24.32 10.89
C SER A 546 -22.31 25.34 11.74
N ARG A 547 -21.02 25.07 12.01
CA ARG A 547 -20.10 26.00 12.66
C ARG A 547 -19.30 26.86 11.70
N ILE A 548 -19.02 26.35 10.50
CA ILE A 548 -18.23 27.02 9.46
C ILE A 548 -19.06 27.14 8.18
N PRO A 549 -19.94 28.15 8.06
CA PRO A 549 -20.81 28.31 6.89
C PRO A 549 -20.07 28.57 5.58
N SER A 550 -18.79 28.99 5.66
CA SER A 550 -17.93 29.23 4.49
C SER A 550 -17.41 27.97 3.81
N ILE A 551 -17.64 26.77 4.38
CA ILE A 551 -17.41 25.50 3.69
C ILE A 551 -18.32 25.44 2.46
N PRO A 552 -17.78 25.17 1.25
CA PRO A 552 -18.58 25.16 0.03
C PRO A 552 -19.59 24.01 0.03
N ALA A 553 -20.77 24.25 -0.53
CA ALA A 553 -21.83 23.23 -0.63
C ALA A 553 -21.41 21.97 -1.39
N GLU A 554 -20.44 22.10 -2.29
CA GLU A 554 -19.85 20.95 -2.98
C GLU A 554 -19.19 19.94 -2.02
N ALA A 555 -18.74 20.38 -0.85
CA ALA A 555 -18.15 19.50 0.16
C ALA A 555 -19.20 18.67 0.91
N ASP A 556 -20.49 19.03 0.83
CA ASP A 556 -21.57 18.29 1.49
C ASP A 556 -21.64 16.85 0.96
N ALA A 557 -22.06 15.94 1.83
CA ALA A 557 -22.21 14.53 1.52
C ALA A 557 -23.50 14.00 2.15
N ALA A 558 -24.17 13.08 1.46
CA ALA A 558 -25.31 12.35 2.01
C ALA A 558 -24.88 11.15 2.87
N ASN A 559 -23.62 10.71 2.73
CA ASN A 559 -23.07 9.51 3.37
C ASN A 559 -21.83 9.85 4.21
N LEU A 560 -21.63 9.17 5.34
CA LEU A 560 -20.54 9.45 6.30
C LEU A 560 -19.36 8.46 6.20
N LYS A 561 -19.55 7.29 5.58
CA LYS A 561 -18.48 6.30 5.36
C LYS A 561 -17.93 6.41 3.94
N LEU A 562 -16.69 6.87 3.82
CA LEU A 562 -15.86 6.62 2.64
C LEU A 562 -15.56 5.12 2.61
N GLY A 563 -16.41 4.32 1.96
CA GLY A 563 -16.24 2.88 1.83
C GLY A 563 -15.40 2.54 0.60
N ASP A 564 -14.55 1.51 0.72
CA ASP A 564 -14.05 0.79 -0.44
C ASP A 564 -15.26 0.23 -1.20
N CYS A 565 -15.22 0.24 -2.54
CA CYS A 565 -16.29 -0.27 -3.39
C CYS A 565 -16.81 -1.63 -2.88
N ALA A 566 -18.00 -1.63 -2.27
CA ALA A 566 -18.82 -2.80 -2.12
C ALA A 566 -19.95 -2.70 -3.15
N ILE A 567 -20.05 -3.75 -3.97
CA ILE A 567 -21.14 -4.01 -4.90
C ILE A 567 -22.47 -3.81 -4.17
N GLN A 568 -23.40 -3.12 -4.83
CA GLN A 568 -24.71 -2.80 -4.29
C GLN A 568 -25.44 -4.04 -3.77
N GLY A 569 -26.00 -3.91 -2.57
CA GLY A 569 -26.94 -4.84 -1.97
C GLY A 569 -26.34 -5.61 -0.80
N LEU A 570 -26.53 -5.08 0.42
CA LEU A 570 -27.03 -5.78 1.61
C LEU A 570 -26.85 -4.87 2.85
N THR A 571 -27.73 -5.07 3.81
CA THR A 571 -28.08 -4.24 4.97
C THR A 571 -26.95 -3.99 5.98
N ARG A 572 -26.95 -2.78 6.58
CA ARG A 572 -26.36 -2.39 7.89
C ARG A 572 -25.23 -3.29 8.44
N ASP A 573 -23.96 -2.98 8.14
CA ASP A 573 -22.83 -3.67 8.80
C ASP A 573 -21.75 -2.76 9.43
N HIS A 574 -21.70 -2.91 10.75
CA HIS A 574 -20.55 -3.23 11.60
C HIS A 574 -19.28 -2.36 11.53
N ILE A 575 -19.06 -1.60 12.60
CA ILE A 575 -17.72 -1.15 13.00
C ILE A 575 -17.09 -2.35 13.72
N PRO A 576 -15.88 -2.83 13.34
CA PRO A 576 -15.19 -3.89 14.06
C PRO A 576 -14.94 -3.45 15.51
N GLU A 577 -15.44 -4.23 16.47
CA GLU A 577 -15.26 -3.95 17.89
C GLU A 577 -13.84 -4.33 18.34
N CYS A 578 -13.21 -5.33 17.70
CA CYS A 578 -11.80 -5.67 17.91
C CYS A 578 -10.99 -5.60 16.61
N THR A 579 -9.79 -5.04 16.70
CA THR A 579 -8.85 -4.89 15.59
C THR A 579 -7.43 -5.22 16.06
N VAL A 580 -6.78 -6.15 15.37
CA VAL A 580 -5.44 -6.65 15.73
C VAL A 580 -4.51 -6.53 14.53
N ASN A 581 -3.52 -5.64 14.62
CA ASN A 581 -2.46 -5.48 13.63
C ASN A 581 -1.51 -6.68 13.65
N ILE A 582 -1.35 -7.32 12.49
CA ILE A 582 -0.59 -8.57 12.38
C ILE A 582 0.91 -8.37 12.62
N ARG A 583 1.45 -7.17 12.35
CA ARG A 583 2.88 -6.87 12.54
C ARG A 583 3.24 -6.48 13.97
N THR A 584 2.40 -5.69 14.63
CA THR A 584 2.81 -4.96 15.84
C THR A 584 2.18 -5.46 17.12
N GLN A 585 1.11 -6.26 17.05
CA GLN A 585 0.29 -6.59 18.23
C GLN A 585 0.24 -8.09 18.54
N LEU A 586 0.80 -8.94 17.69
CA LEU A 586 0.85 -10.38 17.91
C LEU A 586 2.11 -10.79 18.66
N ASN A 587 1.96 -11.77 19.55
CA ASN A 587 3.09 -12.42 20.21
C ASN A 587 4.03 -13.09 19.18
N ALA A 588 5.30 -13.29 19.50
CA ALA A 588 6.25 -13.98 18.62
C ALA A 588 5.95 -15.49 18.45
N ARG A 589 5.09 -16.05 19.30
CA ARG A 589 4.54 -17.41 19.19
C ARG A 589 3.02 -17.33 18.98
N GLU A 590 2.56 -16.50 18.06
CA GLU A 590 1.13 -16.34 17.81
C GLU A 590 0.45 -17.67 17.43
N PRO A 591 -0.81 -17.88 17.83
CA PRO A 591 -1.58 -19.01 17.33
C PRO A 591 -1.96 -18.82 15.86
N LEU A 592 -2.44 -19.90 15.25
CA LEU A 592 -3.18 -19.80 14.00
C LEU A 592 -4.53 -19.13 14.26
N PHE A 593 -4.91 -18.21 13.38
CA PHE A 593 -6.24 -17.65 13.33
C PHE A 593 -7.04 -18.34 12.22
N LEU A 594 -8.20 -18.87 12.58
CA LEU A 594 -9.06 -19.63 11.68
C LEU A 594 -10.43 -18.96 11.58
N ARG A 595 -10.89 -18.77 10.34
CA ARG A 595 -12.24 -18.28 10.03
C ARG A 595 -12.85 -19.25 9.02
N ASN A 596 -14.06 -19.72 9.28
CA ASN A 596 -14.72 -20.76 8.48
C ASN A 596 -13.83 -22.02 8.30
N ASN A 597 -13.14 -22.44 9.37
CA ASN A 597 -12.22 -23.58 9.37
C ASN A 597 -11.05 -23.47 8.38
N GLN A 598 -10.75 -22.27 7.87
CA GLN A 598 -9.63 -21.99 6.98
C GLN A 598 -8.66 -20.98 7.61
N LEU A 599 -7.42 -20.99 7.14
CA LEU A 599 -6.43 -19.97 7.50
C LEU A 599 -6.96 -18.58 7.15
N TRP A 600 -6.99 -17.68 8.14
CA TRP A 600 -7.61 -16.38 7.98
C TRP A 600 -6.59 -15.28 7.69
N ALA A 601 -6.62 -14.74 6.47
CA ALA A 601 -5.93 -13.51 6.10
C ALA A 601 -6.82 -12.26 6.31
N PRO A 602 -6.28 -11.15 6.86
CA PRO A 602 -7.03 -9.90 6.96
C PRO A 602 -7.14 -9.16 5.63
N ASN A 603 -8.11 -8.25 5.54
CA ASN A 603 -8.16 -7.24 4.47
C ASN A 603 -7.36 -6.01 4.89
N GLY A 604 -6.06 -6.00 4.61
CA GLY A 604 -5.13 -4.94 5.03
C GLY A 604 -4.24 -5.35 6.21
N PRO A 605 -3.87 -4.43 7.11
CA PRO A 605 -2.86 -4.70 8.13
C PRO A 605 -3.37 -5.46 9.36
N SER A 606 -4.68 -5.66 9.50
CA SER A 606 -5.28 -6.06 10.76
C SER A 606 -6.40 -7.09 10.61
N LEU A 607 -6.37 -8.11 11.46
CA LEU A 607 -7.52 -8.97 11.72
C LEU A 607 -8.61 -8.15 12.42
N GLN A 608 -9.86 -8.35 12.01
CA GLN A 608 -11.00 -7.55 12.46
C GLN A 608 -12.16 -8.47 12.86
N TRP A 609 -12.73 -8.18 14.02
CA TRP A 609 -13.87 -8.90 14.59
C TRP A 609 -15.03 -7.94 14.85
N ASN A 610 -16.22 -8.41 14.54
CA ASN A 610 -17.47 -7.79 14.94
C ASN A 610 -17.70 -7.92 16.45
N ALA A 611 -18.66 -7.13 16.94
CA ALA A 611 -18.99 -7.12 18.35
C ALA A 611 -19.42 -8.50 18.85
N GLY A 612 -18.73 -9.01 19.87
CA GLY A 612 -18.94 -10.36 20.39
C GLY A 612 -18.67 -11.51 19.40
N GLU A 613 -18.07 -11.25 18.23
CA GLU A 613 -17.70 -12.29 17.25
C GLU A 613 -16.69 -13.25 17.88
N THR A 614 -16.86 -14.54 17.58
CA THR A 614 -15.99 -15.61 18.06
C THR A 614 -15.27 -16.27 16.89
N THR A 615 -13.96 -16.44 17.01
CA THR A 615 -13.14 -17.16 16.04
C THR A 615 -12.29 -18.21 16.72
N LEU A 616 -11.95 -19.27 15.97
CA LEU A 616 -11.09 -20.34 16.45
C LEU A 616 -9.63 -19.91 16.34
N ILE A 617 -8.87 -20.13 17.41
CA ILE A 617 -7.41 -20.12 17.39
C ILE A 617 -6.86 -21.51 17.68
N ALA A 618 -5.69 -21.82 17.12
CA ALA A 618 -5.06 -23.12 17.28
C ALA A 618 -3.54 -23.04 17.42
N CYS A 619 -2.98 -23.94 18.21
CA CYS A 619 -1.56 -24.19 18.37
C CYS A 619 -1.21 -25.65 18.01
N PRO A 620 -1.27 -26.03 16.72
CA PRO A 620 -1.05 -27.40 16.26
C PRO A 620 0.27 -28.01 16.76
N GLY A 621 0.21 -29.27 17.19
CA GLY A 621 1.36 -30.00 17.73
C GLY A 621 1.85 -29.51 19.11
N ASN A 622 1.15 -28.55 19.73
CA ASN A 622 1.40 -28.10 21.10
C ASN A 622 0.10 -27.54 21.72
N SER A 623 0.17 -26.51 22.57
CA SER A 623 -1.00 -25.94 23.26
C SER A 623 -0.96 -24.42 23.30
N ILE A 624 -2.12 -23.80 23.44
CA ILE A 624 -2.26 -22.37 23.74
C ILE A 624 -1.86 -22.18 25.20
N ALA A 625 -0.86 -21.34 25.46
CA ALA A 625 -0.28 -21.15 26.78
C ALA A 625 -1.31 -20.68 27.82
N ASN A 626 -2.33 -19.94 27.38
CA ASN A 626 -3.37 -19.37 28.24
C ASN A 626 -4.41 -20.42 28.70
N THR A 627 -4.66 -21.47 27.91
CA THR A 627 -5.74 -22.44 28.19
C THR A 627 -5.24 -23.86 28.41
N GLY A 628 -4.00 -24.17 28.02
CA GLY A 628 -3.45 -25.52 28.03
C GLY A 628 -4.03 -26.45 26.95
N THR A 629 -4.95 -25.96 26.10
CA THR A 629 -5.60 -26.74 25.04
C THR A 629 -4.97 -26.47 23.67
N VAL A 630 -5.08 -27.41 22.72
CA VAL A 630 -4.57 -27.21 21.34
C VAL A 630 -5.37 -26.12 20.61
N THR A 631 -6.68 -26.09 20.83
CA THR A 631 -7.60 -25.15 20.20
C THR A 631 -8.39 -24.40 21.27
N ALA A 632 -8.76 -23.15 20.98
CA ALA A 632 -9.68 -22.39 21.80
C ALA A 632 -10.44 -21.37 20.95
N ASN A 633 -11.62 -20.98 21.41
CA ASN A 633 -12.35 -19.87 20.83
C ASN A 633 -11.92 -18.57 21.53
N ILE A 634 -11.58 -17.55 20.74
CA ILE A 634 -11.46 -16.17 21.22
C ILE A 634 -12.70 -15.40 20.83
N ARG A 635 -13.27 -14.65 21.78
CA ARG A 635 -14.45 -13.81 21.55
C ARG A 635 -14.07 -12.34 21.71
N CYS A 636 -14.40 -11.51 20.74
CA CYS A 636 -14.13 -10.09 20.80
C CYS A 636 -14.87 -9.43 21.99
N VAL A 637 -14.15 -8.60 22.75
CA VAL A 637 -14.70 -7.74 23.80
C VAL A 637 -14.63 -6.27 23.35
N SER A 638 -13.43 -5.73 23.14
CA SER A 638 -13.22 -4.39 22.56
C SER A 638 -11.74 -4.13 22.28
N GLY A 639 -11.42 -3.41 21.20
CA GLY A 639 -10.06 -3.02 20.83
C GLY A 639 -9.16 -4.22 20.57
N GLN A 640 -8.28 -4.52 21.52
CA GLN A 640 -7.34 -5.66 21.48
C GLN A 640 -7.65 -6.70 22.56
N THR A 641 -8.78 -6.56 23.25
CA THR A 641 -9.17 -7.38 24.38
C THR A 641 -10.17 -8.43 23.91
N PHE A 642 -9.89 -9.69 24.28
CA PHE A 642 -10.68 -10.85 23.93
C PHE A 642 -11.02 -11.65 25.19
N ASN A 643 -12.17 -12.30 25.18
CA ASN A 643 -12.45 -13.37 26.13
C ASN A 643 -11.83 -14.67 25.59
N LEU A 644 -11.02 -15.33 26.41
CA LEU A 644 -10.39 -16.61 26.13
C LEU A 644 -10.52 -17.51 27.37
N GLY A 645 -11.30 -18.58 27.26
CA GLY A 645 -11.54 -19.50 28.38
C GLY A 645 -12.21 -18.83 29.60
N GLY A 646 -13.06 -17.81 29.37
CA GLY A 646 -13.70 -17.05 30.44
C GLY A 646 -12.88 -15.87 30.97
N ALA A 647 -11.58 -15.80 30.70
CA ALA A 647 -10.71 -14.70 31.10
C ALA A 647 -10.65 -13.60 30.03
N SER A 648 -10.58 -12.33 30.46
CA SER A 648 -10.35 -11.19 29.58
C SER A 648 -8.85 -10.98 29.37
N VAL A 649 -8.36 -11.19 28.15
CA VAL A 649 -6.93 -11.16 27.80
C VAL A 649 -6.67 -10.18 26.66
N ASN A 650 -5.51 -9.54 26.66
CA ASN A 650 -5.04 -8.77 25.51
C ASN A 650 -4.42 -9.72 24.48
N ILE A 651 -4.66 -9.48 23.19
CA ILE A 651 -4.15 -10.36 22.12
C ILE A 651 -2.63 -10.55 22.15
N ALA A 652 -1.86 -9.57 22.61
CA ALA A 652 -0.40 -9.66 22.71
C ALA A 652 0.08 -10.72 23.72
N SER A 653 -0.77 -11.11 24.67
CA SER A 653 -0.47 -12.19 25.63
C SER A 653 -1.00 -13.56 25.20
N VAL A 654 -1.74 -13.64 24.10
CA VAL A 654 -2.21 -14.90 23.54
C VAL A 654 -1.07 -15.53 22.73
N SER A 655 -0.62 -16.71 23.13
CA SER A 655 0.51 -17.38 22.49
C SER A 655 0.41 -18.90 22.58
N CYS A 656 1.11 -19.57 21.67
CA CYS A 656 1.39 -20.99 21.75
C CYS A 656 2.57 -21.26 22.69
N ALA A 657 2.51 -22.40 23.39
CA ALA A 657 3.59 -22.87 24.24
C ALA A 657 4.89 -23.06 23.42
N ALA A 658 4.76 -23.53 22.18
CA ALA A 658 5.86 -23.68 21.22
C ALA A 658 5.47 -23.12 19.84
N ARG A 659 6.46 -22.94 18.95
CA ARG A 659 6.22 -22.46 17.59
C ARG A 659 5.50 -23.53 16.75
N SER A 660 4.39 -23.16 16.14
CA SER A 660 3.68 -24.00 15.17
C SER A 660 4.36 -23.89 13.81
N THR A 661 5.14 -24.89 13.43
CA THR A 661 5.97 -24.87 12.20
C THR A 661 5.36 -25.68 11.03
N GLY A 662 4.10 -26.09 11.16
CA GLY A 662 3.37 -26.88 10.18
C GLY A 662 3.59 -28.40 10.28
N SER A 663 2.66 -29.14 9.70
CA SER A 663 2.61 -30.60 9.56
C SER A 663 2.44 -30.99 8.09
N LEU A 664 2.60 -32.27 7.79
CA LEU A 664 2.38 -32.84 6.46
C LEU A 664 1.27 -33.88 6.53
N GLN A 665 0.39 -33.87 5.52
CA GLN A 665 -0.58 -34.93 5.28
C GLN A 665 -0.36 -35.49 3.87
N ASN A 666 -0.13 -36.80 3.77
CA ASN A 666 -0.15 -37.49 2.49
C ASN A 666 -1.62 -37.78 2.11
N THR A 667 -2.07 -37.28 0.97
CA THR A 667 -3.47 -37.46 0.53
C THR A 667 -3.74 -38.81 -0.10
N GLY A 668 -2.70 -39.55 -0.49
CA GLY A 668 -2.81 -40.76 -1.31
C GLY A 668 -3.23 -40.48 -2.77
N GLN A 669 -3.54 -39.25 -3.14
CA GLN A 669 -3.96 -38.88 -4.49
C GLN A 669 -2.73 -38.76 -5.40
N SER A 670 -2.84 -39.27 -6.61
CA SER A 670 -1.86 -39.05 -7.67
C SER A 670 -1.94 -37.62 -8.21
N CYS A 671 -0.81 -37.05 -8.59
CA CYS A 671 -0.73 -35.75 -9.24
C CYS A 671 0.42 -35.72 -10.25
N GLY A 672 0.32 -34.86 -11.27
CA GLY A 672 1.33 -34.78 -12.33
C GLY A 672 1.62 -36.15 -12.97
N GLN A 673 2.86 -36.36 -13.41
CA GLN A 673 3.32 -37.66 -13.90
C GLN A 673 4.11 -38.39 -12.80
N GLY A 674 3.48 -39.39 -12.18
CA GLY A 674 4.11 -40.23 -11.15
C GLY A 674 4.29 -39.57 -9.77
N GLY A 675 3.62 -38.44 -9.52
CA GLY A 675 3.66 -37.75 -8.23
C GLY A 675 2.53 -38.16 -7.29
N THR A 676 2.76 -37.93 -6.00
CA THR A 676 1.77 -38.03 -4.93
C THR A 676 1.51 -36.64 -4.36
N LEU A 677 0.24 -36.29 -4.16
CA LEU A 677 -0.15 -34.99 -3.61
C LEU A 677 -0.01 -35.00 -2.09
N LEU A 678 0.81 -34.08 -1.59
CA LEU A 678 1.09 -33.86 -0.17
C LEU A 678 0.55 -32.49 0.23
N ASN A 679 -0.25 -32.44 1.29
CA ASN A 679 -0.69 -31.19 1.88
C ASN A 679 0.31 -30.77 2.98
N LEU A 680 0.78 -29.53 2.92
CA LEU A 680 1.57 -28.89 3.96
C LEU A 680 0.70 -27.82 4.61
N GLY A 681 0.65 -27.83 5.94
CA GLY A 681 -0.31 -27.00 6.65
C GLY A 681 -0.37 -27.39 8.10
N PHE A 682 -1.57 -27.57 8.64
CA PHE A 682 -1.76 -27.69 10.08
C PHE A 682 -2.83 -28.71 10.42
N ASP A 683 -2.50 -29.68 11.27
CA ASP A 683 -3.49 -30.58 11.85
C ASP A 683 -4.16 -29.91 13.06
N VAL A 684 -5.42 -29.54 12.91
CA VAL A 684 -6.18 -28.79 13.92
C VAL A 684 -7.29 -29.70 14.44
N PRO A 685 -7.28 -30.09 15.74
CA PRO A 685 -8.34 -30.89 16.33
C PRO A 685 -9.73 -30.31 16.05
N SER A 686 -10.68 -31.18 15.72
CA SER A 686 -12.08 -30.84 15.38
C SER A 686 -12.29 -30.06 14.08
N VAL A 687 -11.22 -29.64 13.40
CA VAL A 687 -11.27 -29.04 12.05
C VAL A 687 -10.71 -30.00 10.99
N GLY A 688 -9.67 -30.76 11.35
CA GLY A 688 -8.90 -31.59 10.43
C GLY A 688 -7.68 -30.85 9.89
N PHE A 689 -7.16 -31.33 8.75
CA PHE A 689 -5.95 -30.78 8.16
C PHE A 689 -6.24 -29.51 7.34
N VAL A 690 -5.81 -28.37 7.86
CA VAL A 690 -5.91 -27.07 7.17
C VAL A 690 -4.70 -26.90 6.25
N THR A 691 -4.92 -27.04 4.96
CA THR A 691 -3.86 -26.97 3.94
C THR A 691 -3.46 -25.52 3.64
N TYR A 692 -2.16 -25.24 3.63
CA TYR A 692 -1.59 -23.97 3.17
C TYR A 692 -0.93 -24.12 1.79
N ILE A 693 -0.11 -25.14 1.63
CA ILE A 693 0.60 -25.46 0.38
C ILE A 693 0.22 -26.89 -0.01
N GLN A 694 -0.07 -27.10 -1.29
CA GLN A 694 -0.12 -28.43 -1.86
C GLN A 694 1.17 -28.67 -2.63
N SER A 695 1.83 -29.79 -2.40
CA SER A 695 3.03 -30.21 -3.12
C SER A 695 2.79 -31.52 -3.84
N CYS A 696 2.99 -31.52 -5.14
CA CYS A 696 3.03 -32.73 -5.94
C CYS A 696 4.46 -33.27 -5.96
N TYR A 697 4.70 -34.39 -5.27
CA TYR A 697 6.05 -34.92 -5.04
C TYR A 697 6.23 -36.31 -5.63
N ASN A 698 7.29 -36.51 -6.41
CA ASN A 698 7.63 -37.80 -6.98
C ASN A 698 8.55 -38.56 -6.03
N MET A 699 8.05 -39.66 -5.47
CA MET A 699 8.79 -40.50 -4.52
C MET A 699 9.92 -41.32 -5.16
N GLN A 700 9.86 -41.60 -6.46
CA GLN A 700 10.89 -42.38 -7.15
C GLN A 700 12.13 -41.51 -7.42
N THR A 701 11.93 -40.27 -7.86
CA THR A 701 13.02 -39.34 -8.15
C THR A 701 13.37 -38.43 -6.97
N ALA A 702 12.63 -38.53 -5.87
CA ALA A 702 12.72 -37.68 -4.69
C ALA A 702 12.67 -36.18 -5.01
N SER A 703 11.80 -35.78 -5.93
CA SER A 703 11.75 -34.43 -6.51
C SER A 703 10.35 -33.84 -6.53
N VAL A 704 10.24 -32.53 -6.33
CA VAL A 704 8.96 -31.80 -6.43
C VAL A 704 8.61 -31.59 -7.90
N ILE A 705 7.39 -31.94 -8.30
CA ILE A 705 6.87 -31.67 -9.65
C ILE A 705 6.32 -30.24 -9.70
N TYR A 706 5.37 -29.94 -8.81
CA TYR A 706 4.84 -28.59 -8.63
C TYR A 706 4.32 -28.38 -7.20
N THR A 707 4.12 -27.12 -6.83
CA THR A 707 3.41 -26.68 -5.63
C THR A 707 2.32 -25.70 -6.00
N ARG A 708 1.30 -25.58 -5.15
CA ARG A 708 0.18 -24.65 -5.27
C ARG A 708 -0.07 -23.97 -3.93
N HIS A 709 -0.17 -22.65 -3.93
CA HIS A 709 -0.56 -21.85 -2.77
C HIS A 709 -1.22 -20.52 -3.18
N ILE A 710 -1.72 -19.77 -2.19
CA ILE A 710 -2.31 -18.44 -2.38
C ILE A 710 -1.40 -17.39 -1.76
N ILE A 711 -1.19 -16.28 -2.45
CA ILE A 711 -0.67 -15.05 -1.84
C ILE A 711 -1.85 -14.15 -1.52
N PRO A 712 -2.10 -13.80 -0.24
CA PRO A 712 -3.21 -12.94 0.14
C PRO A 712 -2.94 -11.47 -0.23
N GLY A 713 -3.56 -10.98 -1.30
CA GLY A 713 -3.16 -9.71 -1.93
C GLY A 713 -3.37 -8.48 -1.06
N THR A 714 -4.45 -8.44 -0.29
CA THR A 714 -4.76 -7.31 0.62
C THR A 714 -3.84 -7.29 1.85
N ALA A 715 -3.28 -8.44 2.26
CA ALA A 715 -2.46 -8.56 3.46
C ALA A 715 -0.95 -8.61 3.18
N ILE A 716 -0.52 -8.98 1.96
CA ILE A 716 0.89 -9.29 1.66
C ILE A 716 1.84 -8.11 1.90
N SER A 717 1.40 -6.88 1.61
CA SER A 717 2.16 -5.65 1.88
C SER A 717 2.35 -5.37 3.38
N HIS A 718 1.55 -6.04 4.22
CA HIS A 718 1.52 -5.97 5.67
C HIS A 718 2.03 -7.25 6.35
N SER A 719 2.61 -8.20 5.61
CA SER A 719 3.16 -9.45 6.15
C SER A 719 4.15 -9.22 7.29
N ILE A 720 4.19 -10.15 8.26
CA ILE A 720 5.16 -10.10 9.36
C ILE A 720 6.58 -10.26 8.79
N SER A 721 7.50 -9.39 9.21
CA SER A 721 8.93 -9.57 8.95
C SER A 721 9.53 -10.42 10.06
N GLU A 722 9.83 -11.68 9.77
CA GLU A 722 10.45 -12.62 10.71
C GLU A 722 11.85 -13.00 10.22
N SER A 723 12.82 -13.00 11.14
CA SER A 723 14.21 -13.39 10.84
C SER A 723 14.49 -14.84 11.23
N TYR A 724 13.75 -15.40 12.18
CA TYR A 724 13.86 -16.78 12.60
C TYR A 724 13.36 -17.74 11.50
N ARG A 725 14.25 -18.64 11.09
CA ARG A 725 13.99 -19.69 10.10
C ARG A 725 14.15 -21.06 10.77
N PRO A 726 13.13 -21.93 10.81
CA PRO A 726 13.25 -23.26 11.38
C PRO A 726 14.09 -24.18 10.48
N SER A 727 14.54 -25.30 11.04
CA SER A 727 15.18 -26.37 10.25
C SER A 727 14.19 -27.02 9.29
N PHE A 728 14.68 -27.44 8.12
CA PHE A 728 13.87 -28.19 7.16
C PHE A 728 13.51 -29.58 7.67
N LYS A 729 12.26 -29.99 7.44
CA LYS A 729 11.73 -31.29 7.84
C LYS A 729 11.87 -32.32 6.73
N THR A 730 12.30 -33.52 7.10
CA THR A 730 12.43 -34.71 6.23
C THR A 730 11.16 -35.52 6.12
N VAL A 731 10.12 -35.22 6.90
CA VAL A 731 8.83 -35.92 6.79
C VAL A 731 8.27 -35.79 5.36
N GLY A 732 7.79 -36.92 4.82
CA GLY A 732 7.24 -37.03 3.47
C GLY A 732 8.27 -37.19 2.35
N THR A 733 9.58 -37.09 2.61
CA THR A 733 10.59 -37.33 1.57
C THR A 733 10.69 -38.81 1.23
N ALA A 734 11.25 -39.12 0.06
CA ALA A 734 11.46 -40.49 -0.34
C ALA A 734 12.41 -41.23 0.63
N PRO A 735 12.14 -42.50 1.00
CA PRO A 735 12.90 -43.20 2.04
C PRO A 735 14.34 -43.53 1.62
N GLN A 736 14.63 -43.54 0.32
CA GLN A 736 15.96 -43.84 -0.22
C GLN A 736 16.91 -42.63 -0.26
N VAL A 737 16.52 -41.47 0.28
CA VAL A 737 17.34 -40.26 0.29
C VAL A 737 17.42 -39.61 1.68
N GLN A 738 18.50 -38.90 1.95
CA GLN A 738 18.74 -38.19 3.22
C GLN A 738 19.00 -36.69 3.00
N PRO A 739 17.98 -35.90 2.60
CA PRO A 739 18.19 -34.54 2.10
C PRO A 739 18.83 -33.58 3.13
N ALA A 740 18.67 -33.81 4.44
CA ALA A 740 19.38 -33.04 5.46
C ALA A 740 20.90 -33.07 5.28
N THR A 741 21.43 -34.20 4.81
CA THR A 741 22.84 -34.46 4.53
C THR A 741 23.19 -34.10 3.08
N SER A 742 22.36 -34.48 2.11
CA SER A 742 22.63 -34.32 0.66
C SER A 742 22.75 -32.85 0.23
N TYR A 743 22.07 -31.92 0.93
CA TYR A 743 22.19 -30.47 0.67
C TYR A 743 23.42 -29.80 1.29
N THR A 744 24.26 -30.51 2.04
CA THR A 744 25.51 -29.92 2.55
C THR A 744 26.56 -29.79 1.44
N THR A 745 27.35 -28.73 1.46
CA THR A 745 28.39 -28.49 0.43
C THR A 745 29.42 -29.63 0.38
N ALA A 746 29.77 -30.21 1.53
CA ALA A 746 30.67 -31.36 1.59
C ALA A 746 30.11 -32.59 0.85
N GLN A 747 28.83 -32.90 1.04
CA GLN A 747 28.20 -34.04 0.35
C GLN A 747 27.96 -33.75 -1.12
N GLN A 748 27.64 -32.51 -1.48
CA GLN A 748 27.58 -32.08 -2.88
C GLN A 748 28.93 -32.25 -3.57
N ALA A 749 30.04 -31.86 -2.95
CA ALA A 749 31.38 -32.02 -3.51
C ALA A 749 31.71 -33.50 -3.78
N ILE A 750 31.42 -34.39 -2.82
CA ILE A 750 31.60 -35.85 -2.97
C ILE A 750 30.74 -36.37 -4.12
N ARG A 751 29.45 -36.02 -4.13
CA ARG A 751 28.51 -36.50 -5.15
C ARG A 751 28.86 -35.99 -6.54
N PHE A 752 29.28 -34.73 -6.67
CA PHE A 752 29.71 -34.15 -7.94
C PHE A 752 31.01 -34.79 -8.42
N ALA A 753 31.95 -35.12 -7.54
CA ALA A 753 33.17 -35.83 -7.95
C ALA A 753 32.85 -37.23 -8.53
N GLN A 754 31.88 -37.93 -7.94
CA GLN A 754 31.38 -39.21 -8.46
C GLN A 754 30.69 -39.06 -9.81
N LEU A 755 29.84 -38.05 -9.98
CA LEU A 755 29.08 -37.82 -11.21
C LEU A 755 29.94 -37.28 -12.35
N LEU A 756 30.92 -36.42 -12.05
CA LEU A 756 31.71 -35.69 -13.04
C LEU A 756 33.10 -36.29 -13.26
N GLY A 757 33.46 -37.35 -12.53
CA GLY A 757 34.63 -38.20 -12.76
C GLY A 757 35.91 -37.77 -12.03
N SER A 758 35.93 -36.63 -11.36
CA SER A 758 37.04 -36.22 -10.48
C SER A 758 36.66 -35.11 -9.50
N GLN A 759 37.42 -34.99 -8.41
CA GLN A 759 37.29 -33.87 -7.47
C GLN A 759 37.59 -32.52 -8.14
N ALA A 760 38.64 -32.46 -8.97
CA ALA A 760 39.01 -31.23 -9.67
C ALA A 760 37.90 -30.71 -10.59
N GLN A 761 37.11 -31.61 -11.22
CA GLN A 761 35.96 -31.20 -12.02
C GLN A 761 34.79 -30.74 -11.15
N ALA A 762 34.57 -31.38 -9.99
CA ALA A 762 33.55 -30.96 -9.04
C ALA A 762 33.82 -29.55 -8.45
N ASP A 763 35.07 -29.26 -8.12
CA ASP A 763 35.51 -27.99 -7.52
C ASP A 763 35.30 -26.77 -8.44
N ARG A 764 35.09 -26.99 -9.74
CA ARG A 764 34.71 -25.94 -10.69
C ARG A 764 33.29 -25.42 -10.47
N PHE A 765 32.43 -26.23 -9.87
CA PHE A 765 31.02 -25.94 -9.67
C PHE A 765 30.67 -25.79 -8.19
N ILE A 766 31.25 -26.61 -7.32
CA ILE A 766 31.00 -26.62 -5.89
C ILE A 766 32.14 -25.91 -5.17
N THR A 767 31.81 -24.77 -4.57
CA THR A 767 32.72 -23.97 -3.74
C THR A 767 31.99 -23.49 -2.48
N THR A 768 32.66 -22.71 -1.63
CA THR A 768 32.00 -22.07 -0.48
C THR A 768 30.93 -21.06 -0.88
N SER A 769 31.01 -20.49 -2.09
CA SER A 769 30.05 -19.50 -2.63
C SER A 769 29.17 -20.03 -3.77
N SER A 770 29.47 -21.22 -4.31
CA SER A 770 28.72 -21.86 -5.39
C SER A 770 28.27 -23.24 -4.95
N TYR A 771 26.97 -23.41 -4.74
CA TYR A 771 26.37 -24.67 -4.31
C TYR A 771 24.88 -24.71 -4.65
N LEU A 772 24.30 -25.90 -4.63
CA LEU A 772 22.86 -26.10 -4.74
C LEU A 772 22.22 -25.91 -3.36
N SER A 773 21.46 -24.84 -3.24
CA SER A 773 20.65 -24.47 -2.08
C SER A 773 19.29 -25.17 -2.11
N ARG A 774 18.59 -25.13 -0.96
CA ARG A 774 17.18 -25.55 -0.83
C ARG A 774 16.28 -24.46 -1.41
N GLY A 775 16.15 -24.42 -2.73
CA GLY A 775 15.30 -23.45 -3.43
C GLY A 775 13.84 -23.71 -3.14
N HIS A 776 13.19 -22.82 -2.39
CA HIS A 776 11.76 -22.93 -2.08
C HIS A 776 10.93 -22.81 -3.36
N LEU A 777 9.91 -23.65 -3.49
CA LEU A 777 8.89 -23.51 -4.54
C LEU A 777 7.79 -22.56 -4.05
N SER A 778 7.19 -22.84 -2.90
CA SER A 778 6.35 -21.88 -2.15
C SER A 778 7.21 -21.17 -1.10
N PRO A 779 7.65 -19.92 -1.31
CA PRO A 779 8.63 -19.26 -0.46
C PRO A 779 8.03 -18.76 0.85
N ASP A 780 8.90 -18.64 1.86
CA ASP A 780 8.54 -18.17 3.20
C ASP A 780 7.89 -16.78 3.16
N ALA A 781 8.43 -15.86 2.37
CA ALA A 781 7.97 -14.48 2.26
C ALA A 781 6.53 -14.30 1.71
N ASP A 782 5.92 -15.36 1.17
CA ASP A 782 4.52 -15.34 0.74
C ASP A 782 3.55 -15.53 1.92
N GLY A 783 4.04 -16.02 3.06
CA GLY A 783 3.27 -16.16 4.30
C GLY A 783 3.14 -14.85 5.07
N ILE A 784 1.91 -14.48 5.44
CA ILE A 784 1.65 -13.23 6.17
C ILE A 784 1.83 -13.34 7.70
N PHE A 785 1.73 -14.55 8.26
CA PHE A 785 1.96 -14.86 9.68
C PHE A 785 3.16 -15.78 9.85
N ARG A 786 3.83 -15.75 11.01
CA ARG A 786 5.02 -16.58 11.24
C ARG A 786 4.76 -18.08 11.06
N PRO A 787 3.64 -18.67 11.56
CA PRO A 787 3.35 -20.08 11.29
C PRO A 787 3.25 -20.41 9.81
N TRP A 788 2.70 -19.50 8.98
CA TRP A 788 2.57 -19.72 7.53
C TRP A 788 3.94 -19.72 6.86
N GLN A 789 4.82 -18.79 7.26
CA GLN A 789 6.20 -18.73 6.81
C GLN A 789 6.98 -19.99 7.23
N TRP A 790 6.78 -20.47 8.45
CA TRP A 790 7.46 -21.67 8.94
C TRP A 790 6.94 -22.97 8.33
N ALA A 791 5.69 -22.99 7.86
CA ALA A 791 5.10 -24.13 7.16
C ALA A 791 5.72 -24.38 5.77
N THR A 792 6.61 -23.50 5.27
CA THR A 792 7.31 -23.69 3.98
C THR A 792 8.55 -24.59 4.09
N TYR A 793 9.04 -24.86 5.31
CA TYR A 793 10.33 -25.52 5.58
C TYR A 793 10.24 -27.06 5.54
N PHE A 794 9.75 -27.60 4.43
CA PHE A 794 9.72 -29.04 4.16
C PHE A 794 10.57 -29.36 2.93
N TYR A 795 11.32 -30.46 2.96
CA TYR A 795 12.10 -30.89 1.79
C TYR A 795 11.23 -31.23 0.58
N VAL A 796 9.95 -31.55 0.79
CA VAL A 796 8.96 -31.72 -0.29
C VAL A 796 8.40 -30.39 -0.83
N ASN A 797 8.89 -29.23 -0.39
CA ASN A 797 8.58 -27.90 -0.94
C ASN A 797 9.85 -27.21 -1.50
N VAL A 798 10.94 -27.96 -1.71
CA VAL A 798 12.18 -27.43 -2.26
C VAL A 798 12.71 -28.30 -3.39
N ALA A 799 13.48 -27.69 -4.27
CA ALA A 799 14.31 -28.39 -5.24
C ALA A 799 15.74 -27.82 -5.21
N PRO A 800 16.77 -28.58 -5.67
CA PRO A 800 18.14 -28.09 -5.72
C PRO A 800 18.29 -26.90 -6.67
N GLN A 801 18.56 -25.73 -6.13
CA GLN A 801 18.70 -24.50 -6.90
C GLN A 801 20.06 -23.87 -6.65
N TRP A 802 20.79 -23.49 -7.71
CA TRP A 802 22.06 -22.80 -7.55
C TRP A 802 21.86 -21.54 -6.72
N GLN A 803 22.69 -21.34 -5.71
CA GLN A 803 22.56 -20.22 -4.78
C GLN A 803 22.54 -18.87 -5.52
N ALA A 804 23.34 -18.72 -6.58
CA ALA A 804 23.38 -17.53 -7.41
C ALA A 804 22.07 -17.28 -8.19
N THR A 805 21.35 -18.35 -8.55
CA THR A 805 20.04 -18.29 -9.20
C THR A 805 18.93 -18.00 -8.19
N ASN A 806 18.94 -18.70 -7.05
CA ASN A 806 17.98 -18.55 -5.95
C ASN A 806 17.98 -17.10 -5.40
N ALA A 807 19.16 -16.59 -5.02
CA ALA A 807 19.33 -15.21 -4.57
C ALA A 807 19.37 -14.18 -5.72
N GLY A 808 19.30 -14.65 -6.97
CA GLY A 808 19.37 -13.86 -8.19
C GLY A 808 17.99 -13.52 -8.73
N ASN A 809 17.72 -13.96 -9.97
CA ASN A 809 16.48 -13.67 -10.67
C ASN A 809 15.28 -14.44 -10.10
N TRP A 810 15.49 -15.56 -9.41
CA TRP A 810 14.38 -16.25 -8.74
C TRP A 810 13.74 -15.39 -7.65
N LEU A 811 14.56 -14.76 -6.79
CA LEU A 811 14.09 -13.78 -5.81
C LEU A 811 13.37 -12.57 -6.47
N VAL A 812 13.80 -12.16 -7.67
CA VAL A 812 13.12 -11.09 -8.43
C VAL A 812 11.72 -11.54 -8.86
N ILE A 813 11.56 -12.77 -9.35
CA ILE A 813 10.27 -13.36 -9.72
C ILE A 813 9.34 -13.45 -8.50
N GLU A 814 9.86 -13.91 -7.36
CA GLU A 814 9.08 -14.00 -6.11
C GLU A 814 8.60 -12.63 -5.62
N ASN A 815 9.47 -11.62 -5.67
CA ASN A 815 9.08 -10.24 -5.34
C ASN A 815 8.03 -9.70 -6.32
N ALA A 816 8.16 -10.00 -7.62
CA ALA A 816 7.17 -9.59 -8.62
C ALA A 816 5.79 -10.23 -8.35
N ALA A 817 5.74 -11.50 -7.93
CA ALA A 817 4.50 -12.17 -7.54
C ALA A 817 3.79 -11.49 -6.36
N ARG A 818 4.53 -11.16 -5.28
CA ARG A 818 3.97 -10.43 -4.14
C ARG A 818 3.54 -9.01 -4.51
N ASN A 819 4.33 -8.33 -5.35
CA ASN A 819 4.02 -6.97 -5.81
C ASN A 819 2.73 -6.94 -6.64
N ILE A 820 2.52 -7.88 -7.56
CA ILE A 820 1.29 -7.90 -8.36
C ILE A 820 0.07 -8.26 -7.49
N ALA A 821 0.21 -9.21 -6.55
CA ALA A 821 -0.85 -9.55 -5.60
C ALA A 821 -1.30 -8.32 -4.78
N GLY A 822 -0.31 -7.57 -4.25
CA GLY A 822 -0.56 -6.33 -3.52
C GLY A 822 -1.15 -5.22 -4.40
N ARG A 823 -0.69 -5.06 -5.63
CA ARG A 823 -1.22 -4.04 -6.56
C ARG A 823 -2.64 -4.34 -7.02
N LEU A 824 -2.98 -5.62 -7.19
CA LEU A 824 -4.33 -6.04 -7.55
C LEU A 824 -5.28 -5.98 -6.34
N ASN A 825 -4.76 -5.89 -5.11
CA ASN A 825 -5.52 -6.08 -3.87
C ASN A 825 -6.37 -7.36 -3.92
N GLU A 826 -5.79 -8.43 -4.46
CA GLU A 826 -6.48 -9.66 -4.79
C GLU A 826 -5.62 -10.86 -4.42
N ASP A 827 -6.26 -11.87 -3.84
CA ASP A 827 -5.65 -13.17 -3.62
C ASP A 827 -5.32 -13.83 -4.95
N VAL A 828 -4.04 -14.01 -5.22
CA VAL A 828 -3.57 -14.66 -6.45
C VAL A 828 -3.21 -16.10 -6.18
N LEU A 829 -3.57 -16.97 -7.13
CA LEU A 829 -3.16 -18.36 -7.14
C LEU A 829 -1.75 -18.47 -7.72
N ILE A 830 -0.87 -19.12 -6.99
CA ILE A 830 0.50 -19.36 -7.42
C ILE A 830 0.69 -20.86 -7.64
N PHE A 831 1.27 -21.20 -8.79
CA PHE A 831 1.78 -22.53 -9.06
C PHE A 831 3.27 -22.42 -9.33
N ASN A 832 4.10 -23.20 -8.64
CA ASN A 832 5.55 -23.25 -8.88
C ASN A 832 5.95 -24.66 -9.21
N GLY A 833 6.93 -24.88 -10.05
CA GLY A 833 7.44 -26.22 -10.24
C GLY A 833 8.81 -26.28 -10.86
N ALA A 834 9.21 -27.52 -11.09
CA ALA A 834 10.51 -27.89 -11.60
C ALA A 834 10.32 -28.75 -12.85
N HIS A 835 11.21 -28.61 -13.83
CA HIS A 835 11.12 -29.36 -15.08
C HIS A 835 12.50 -29.68 -15.66
N ASP A 836 12.62 -30.90 -16.19
CA ASP A 836 13.84 -31.48 -16.77
C ASP A 836 15.00 -31.55 -15.75
N ILE A 837 16.11 -32.22 -16.09
CA ILE A 837 17.25 -32.43 -15.19
C ILE A 837 18.43 -31.60 -15.67
N LEU A 838 19.03 -30.82 -14.76
CA LEU A 838 20.28 -30.10 -15.02
C LEU A 838 21.38 -31.10 -15.37
N THR A 839 22.14 -30.82 -16.43
CA THR A 839 23.34 -31.59 -16.78
C THR A 839 24.58 -30.73 -16.66
N LEU A 840 25.70 -31.31 -16.25
CA LEU A 840 27.02 -30.66 -16.26
C LEU A 840 28.05 -31.55 -16.98
N PRO A 841 29.14 -30.98 -17.53
CA PRO A 841 30.15 -31.76 -18.23
C PRO A 841 30.97 -32.62 -17.26
N HIS A 842 31.04 -33.91 -17.54
CA HIS A 842 32.03 -34.84 -16.99
C HIS A 842 33.44 -34.48 -17.49
N VAL A 843 34.51 -34.99 -16.86
CA VAL A 843 35.91 -34.76 -17.27
C VAL A 843 36.21 -35.12 -18.74
N ASN A 844 35.42 -36.00 -19.35
CA ASN A 844 35.54 -36.39 -20.76
C ASN A 844 34.66 -35.54 -21.72
N GLY A 845 33.98 -34.50 -21.21
CA GLY A 845 33.10 -33.60 -21.97
C GLY A 845 31.65 -34.07 -22.12
N GLN A 846 31.30 -35.30 -21.73
CA GLN A 846 29.92 -35.80 -21.78
C GLN A 846 29.04 -35.07 -20.76
N GLN A 847 27.83 -34.66 -21.15
CA GLN A 847 26.85 -34.08 -20.23
C GLN A 847 26.24 -35.15 -19.32
N VAL A 848 26.33 -34.95 -18.00
CA VAL A 848 25.84 -35.88 -16.97
C VAL A 848 24.71 -35.24 -16.17
N PRO A 849 23.56 -35.91 -15.99
CA PRO A 849 22.47 -35.42 -15.16
C PRO A 849 22.88 -35.31 -13.69
N ILE A 850 22.47 -34.22 -13.04
CA ILE A 850 22.86 -33.92 -11.67
C ILE A 850 21.79 -34.39 -10.67
N THR A 851 22.24 -35.16 -9.69
CA THR A 851 21.47 -35.53 -8.49
C THR A 851 22.29 -35.25 -7.24
N LEU A 852 21.62 -34.89 -6.14
CA LEU A 852 22.30 -34.70 -4.85
C LEU A 852 22.60 -36.03 -4.15
N GLU A 853 22.00 -37.13 -4.59
CA GLU A 853 22.21 -38.45 -4.03
C GLU A 853 22.03 -39.55 -5.08
N ALA A 854 22.61 -40.74 -4.86
CA ALA A 854 22.42 -41.88 -5.77
C ALA A 854 20.96 -42.34 -5.85
N GLY A 855 20.24 -42.27 -4.72
CA GLY A 855 18.81 -42.61 -4.64
C GLY A 855 17.86 -41.54 -5.21
N GLY A 856 18.37 -40.38 -5.66
CA GLY A 856 17.56 -39.32 -6.27
C GLY A 856 17.94 -37.91 -5.82
N ILE A 857 16.91 -37.06 -5.67
CA ILE A 857 17.01 -35.60 -5.52
C ILE A 857 17.62 -35.00 -6.80
N GLN A 858 16.82 -34.99 -7.86
CA GLN A 858 17.24 -34.45 -9.15
C GLN A 858 17.33 -32.92 -9.06
N ALA A 859 18.44 -32.37 -9.53
CA ALA A 859 18.58 -30.92 -9.69
C ALA A 859 17.85 -30.52 -10.98
N PRO A 860 16.79 -29.70 -10.92
CA PRO A 860 16.04 -29.38 -12.12
C PRO A 860 16.80 -28.41 -13.02
N LYS A 861 16.61 -28.55 -14.34
CA LYS A 861 17.13 -27.59 -15.34
C LYS A 861 16.32 -26.29 -15.32
N TRP A 862 15.01 -26.38 -15.11
CA TRP A 862 14.08 -25.26 -15.16
C TRP A 862 13.27 -25.15 -13.88
N TYR A 863 13.15 -23.94 -13.38
CA TYR A 863 12.10 -23.53 -12.45
C TYR A 863 11.04 -22.74 -13.21
N TRP A 864 9.79 -22.88 -12.82
CA TRP A 864 8.70 -22.06 -13.36
C TRP A 864 7.75 -21.62 -12.25
N LYS A 865 7.17 -20.41 -12.41
CA LYS A 865 6.16 -19.83 -11.51
C LYS A 865 5.03 -19.25 -12.35
N ILE A 866 3.81 -19.75 -12.17
CA ILE A 866 2.58 -19.22 -12.73
C ILE A 866 1.89 -18.36 -11.66
N ILE A 867 1.54 -17.13 -12.05
CA ILE A 867 0.78 -16.20 -11.23
C ILE A 867 -0.56 -16.01 -11.91
N LYS A 868 -1.65 -16.39 -11.23
CA LYS A 868 -3.02 -16.34 -11.75
C LYS A 868 -3.89 -15.44 -10.88
N SER A 869 -4.57 -14.48 -11.51
CA SER A 869 -5.69 -13.74 -10.93
C SER A 869 -6.98 -14.53 -11.18
N PRO A 870 -7.63 -15.08 -10.15
CA PRO A 870 -8.94 -15.72 -10.31
C PRO A 870 -10.00 -14.74 -10.80
N ARG A 871 -9.97 -13.48 -10.35
CA ARG A 871 -10.99 -12.46 -10.67
C ARG A 871 -11.04 -12.11 -12.15
N THR A 872 -9.87 -12.03 -12.80
CA THR A 872 -9.78 -11.66 -14.23
C THR A 872 -9.57 -12.86 -15.15
N ASN A 873 -9.49 -14.07 -14.56
CA ASN A 873 -9.07 -15.29 -15.24
C ASN A 873 -7.85 -15.06 -16.15
N ALA A 874 -6.84 -14.38 -15.59
CA ALA A 874 -5.62 -14.00 -16.28
C ALA A 874 -4.41 -14.63 -15.59
N ALA A 875 -3.46 -15.18 -16.36
CA ALA A 875 -2.25 -15.76 -15.81
C ALA A 875 -1.01 -15.53 -16.69
N ILE A 876 0.15 -15.57 -16.07
CA ILE A 876 1.47 -15.48 -16.72
C ILE A 876 2.39 -16.52 -16.09
N ALA A 877 3.27 -17.13 -16.88
CA ALA A 877 4.31 -18.00 -16.39
C ALA A 877 5.68 -17.33 -16.52
N LEU A 878 6.47 -17.34 -15.45
CA LEU A 878 7.89 -16.95 -15.46
C LEU A 878 8.74 -18.21 -15.36
N ILE A 879 9.74 -18.31 -16.23
CA ILE A 879 10.61 -19.48 -16.39
C ILE A 879 12.04 -19.05 -16.09
N ASN A 880 12.75 -19.81 -15.27
CA ASN A 880 14.11 -19.53 -14.84
C ASN A 880 15.01 -20.76 -15.09
N ASN A 881 16.14 -20.55 -15.73
CA ASN A 881 17.16 -21.57 -15.96
C ASN A 881 18.07 -21.70 -14.74
N ASN A 882 18.12 -22.89 -14.16
CA ASN A 882 18.94 -23.21 -13.01
C ASN A 882 20.37 -23.61 -13.43
N ASP A 883 21.03 -22.76 -14.20
CA ASP A 883 22.40 -22.97 -14.64
C ASP A 883 23.14 -21.62 -14.76
N PRO A 884 23.81 -21.17 -13.70
CA PRO A 884 24.50 -19.89 -13.70
C PRO A 884 25.81 -19.90 -14.49
N PHE A 885 26.23 -21.04 -15.03
CA PHE A 885 27.50 -21.21 -15.76
C PHE A 885 27.35 -21.05 -17.27
N ARG A 886 26.11 -21.02 -17.77
CA ARG A 886 25.83 -20.76 -19.18
C ARG A 886 26.11 -19.31 -19.56
N THR A 887 26.36 -19.11 -20.84
CA THR A 887 26.54 -17.78 -21.45
C THR A 887 25.56 -17.51 -22.58
N SER A 888 24.79 -18.52 -22.99
CA SER A 888 23.79 -18.41 -24.04
C SER A 888 22.64 -19.42 -23.86
N MET A 889 21.48 -19.06 -24.43
CA MET A 889 20.28 -19.88 -24.50
C MET A 889 19.79 -19.96 -25.95
N PRO A 890 20.02 -21.08 -26.64
CA PRO A 890 19.49 -21.29 -27.98
C PRO A 890 17.95 -21.26 -27.98
N ALA A 891 17.34 -20.65 -28.99
CA ALA A 891 15.87 -20.54 -29.08
C ALA A 891 15.17 -21.91 -29.04
N GLY A 892 15.79 -22.96 -29.60
CA GLY A 892 15.27 -24.33 -29.57
C GLY A 892 15.30 -25.02 -28.21
N GLU A 893 16.06 -24.50 -27.23
CA GLU A 893 16.05 -25.00 -25.85
C GLU A 893 15.01 -24.30 -24.96
N MET A 894 14.47 -23.16 -25.40
CA MET A 894 13.42 -22.46 -24.66
C MET A 894 12.12 -23.26 -24.71
N LEU A 895 11.43 -23.34 -23.57
CA LEU A 895 10.18 -24.08 -23.43
C LEU A 895 9.02 -23.43 -24.20
N CYS A 896 9.14 -22.14 -24.50
CA CYS A 896 8.14 -21.33 -25.17
C CYS A 896 8.74 -19.96 -25.56
N SER A 897 8.06 -19.25 -26.46
CA SER A 897 8.47 -17.90 -26.87
C SER A 897 8.36 -16.91 -25.70
N ASP A 898 9.38 -16.05 -25.55
CA ASP A 898 9.39 -15.02 -24.52
C ASP A 898 8.36 -13.92 -24.80
N VAL A 899 7.47 -13.69 -23.84
CA VAL A 899 6.44 -12.63 -23.87
C VAL A 899 6.56 -11.64 -22.71
N CYS A 900 7.68 -11.64 -21.96
CA CYS A 900 7.83 -10.78 -20.78
C CYS A 900 7.55 -9.30 -21.10
N ALA A 901 8.24 -8.75 -22.11
CA ALA A 901 8.11 -7.35 -22.48
C ALA A 901 6.68 -7.00 -22.95
N GLN A 902 6.05 -7.90 -23.71
CA GLN A 902 4.69 -7.72 -24.24
C GLN A 902 3.65 -7.49 -23.13
N TYR A 903 3.82 -8.15 -21.98
CA TYR A 903 2.87 -8.10 -20.86
C TYR A 903 3.40 -7.36 -19.63
N GLY A 904 4.49 -6.59 -19.77
CA GLY A 904 5.02 -5.74 -18.69
C GLY A 904 5.86 -6.47 -17.63
N TRP A 905 6.15 -7.76 -17.84
CA TRP A 905 6.95 -8.58 -16.92
C TRP A 905 8.46 -8.55 -17.20
N GLY A 906 8.91 -7.70 -18.13
CA GLY A 906 10.33 -7.56 -18.44
C GLY A 906 11.17 -7.06 -17.27
N ASN A 907 12.38 -7.60 -17.12
CA ASN A 907 13.36 -7.11 -16.15
C ASN A 907 14.75 -7.10 -16.77
N ALA A 908 15.51 -6.03 -16.56
CA ALA A 908 16.86 -5.87 -17.13
C ALA A 908 17.83 -7.00 -16.73
N ASN A 909 17.62 -7.65 -15.58
CA ASN A 909 18.48 -8.74 -15.11
C ASN A 909 18.12 -10.11 -15.71
N TYR A 910 16.97 -10.27 -16.37
CA TYR A 910 16.50 -11.57 -16.82
C TYR A 910 17.41 -12.22 -17.87
N GLY A 911 18.15 -11.44 -18.66
CA GLY A 911 19.19 -11.96 -19.55
C GLY A 911 20.50 -12.38 -18.87
N ASN A 912 20.68 -12.11 -17.56
CA ASN A 912 21.91 -12.40 -16.85
C ASN A 912 21.95 -13.86 -16.34
N PHE A 913 22.70 -14.70 -17.04
CA PHE A 913 22.87 -16.11 -16.68
C PHE A 913 23.46 -16.33 -15.29
N ALA A 914 24.44 -15.52 -14.86
CA ALA A 914 25.03 -15.65 -13.52
C ALA A 914 24.01 -15.44 -12.38
N ARG A 915 22.84 -14.88 -12.69
CA ARG A 915 21.70 -14.70 -11.77
C ARG A 915 20.54 -15.64 -12.07
N GLY A 916 20.69 -16.55 -13.03
CA GLY A 916 19.66 -17.43 -13.58
C GLY A 916 18.88 -16.79 -14.72
N PHE A 917 19.16 -17.19 -15.96
CA PHE A 917 18.46 -16.68 -17.15
C PHE A 917 16.95 -16.88 -17.02
N THR A 918 16.16 -15.83 -17.31
CA THR A 918 14.72 -15.79 -17.05
C THR A 918 13.95 -15.25 -18.25
N TYR A 919 12.75 -15.75 -18.49
CA TYR A 919 11.83 -15.26 -19.51
C TYR A 919 10.39 -15.61 -19.13
N CYS A 920 9.40 -15.19 -19.93
CA CYS A 920 7.98 -15.37 -19.59
C CYS A 920 7.24 -16.05 -20.73
N CYS A 921 6.20 -16.79 -20.39
CA CYS A 921 5.31 -17.43 -21.34
C CYS A 921 3.86 -17.25 -20.94
N THR A 922 2.96 -17.32 -21.94
CA THR A 922 1.56 -17.65 -21.66
C THR A 922 1.49 -19.04 -21.05
N VAL A 923 0.56 -19.27 -20.12
CA VAL A 923 0.39 -20.59 -19.48
C VAL A 923 0.11 -21.70 -20.51
N ALA A 924 -0.71 -21.40 -21.52
CA ALA A 924 -1.05 -22.36 -22.58
C ALA A 924 0.20 -22.86 -23.34
N ASN A 925 1.13 -21.97 -23.70
CA ASN A 925 2.37 -22.35 -24.37
C ASN A 925 3.29 -23.16 -23.45
N LEU A 926 3.46 -22.73 -22.19
CA LEU A 926 4.30 -23.46 -21.24
C LEU A 926 3.76 -24.88 -20.99
N ARG A 927 2.44 -25.05 -20.88
CA ARG A 927 1.81 -26.36 -20.66
C ARG A 927 2.01 -27.34 -21.82
N ARG A 928 2.20 -26.86 -23.06
CA ARG A 928 2.57 -27.74 -24.19
C ARG A 928 3.94 -28.37 -23.97
N ALA A 929 4.87 -27.65 -23.35
CA ALA A 929 6.19 -28.19 -22.98
C ALA A 929 6.15 -28.99 -21.67
N ILE A 930 5.30 -28.59 -20.72
CA ILE A 930 5.19 -29.22 -19.40
C ILE A 930 3.73 -29.69 -19.15
N PRO A 931 3.37 -30.91 -19.60
CA PRO A 931 2.01 -31.43 -19.42
C PRO A 931 1.60 -31.68 -17.96
N SER A 932 2.55 -31.72 -17.03
CA SER A 932 2.29 -31.91 -15.60
C SER A 932 1.80 -30.65 -14.87
N ILE A 933 1.76 -29.49 -15.55
CA ILE A 933 1.13 -28.27 -15.01
C ILE A 933 -0.37 -28.54 -14.82
N PRO A 934 -0.92 -28.31 -13.62
CA PRO A 934 -2.33 -28.59 -13.34
C PRO A 934 -3.24 -27.69 -14.19
N ALA A 935 -4.37 -28.24 -14.67
CA ALA A 935 -5.35 -27.50 -15.47
C ALA A 935 -5.92 -26.27 -14.76
N GLU A 936 -5.91 -26.27 -13.41
CA GLU A 936 -6.31 -25.10 -12.63
C GLU A 936 -5.42 -23.87 -12.88
N ALA A 937 -4.18 -24.05 -13.33
CA ALA A 937 -3.28 -22.95 -13.67
C ALA A 937 -3.68 -22.27 -15.01
N ASP A 938 -4.50 -22.92 -15.84
CA ASP A 938 -4.95 -22.37 -17.11
C ASP A 938 -5.76 -21.08 -16.90
N ALA A 939 -5.61 -20.16 -17.85
CA ALA A 939 -6.31 -18.88 -17.84
C ALA A 939 -6.67 -18.49 -19.28
N ALA A 940 -7.83 -17.85 -19.44
CA ALA A 940 -8.26 -17.36 -20.75
C ALA A 940 -7.45 -16.13 -21.20
N ASN A 941 -7.01 -15.32 -20.23
CA ASN A 941 -6.29 -14.08 -20.46
C ASN A 941 -4.84 -14.20 -19.99
N VAL A 942 -3.97 -13.33 -20.50
CA VAL A 942 -2.58 -13.21 -20.00
C VAL A 942 -2.52 -12.11 -18.95
N LEU A 943 -1.94 -12.43 -17.79
CA LEU A 943 -1.81 -11.47 -16.70
C LEU A 943 -0.75 -10.42 -17.05
N ARG A 944 -1.14 -9.15 -17.08
CA ARG A 944 -0.22 -8.02 -17.22
C ARG A 944 0.33 -7.63 -15.85
N PHE A 945 1.62 -7.30 -15.80
CA PHE A 945 2.23 -6.68 -14.61
C PHE A 945 1.72 -5.25 -14.49
#